data_AF-A0A960LMV5-F1
#
_entry.id   AF-A0A960LMV5-F1
#
_cell.length_a   1.000
_cell.length_b   1.000
_cell.length_c   1.000
_cell.angle_alpha   90.00
_cell.angle_beta   90.00
_cell.angle_gamma   90.00
#
_symmetry.space_group_name_H-M   'P 1'
#
loop_
_entity.id
_entity.type
_entity.pdbx_description
1 polymer ?
#
loop_
_entity_poly.entity_id
_entity_poly.type
_entity_poly.pdbx_seq_one_letter_code
_entity_poly.pdbx_strand_id
1 'polypeptide(L)'
;NLRYGFDNWIYGTVGYSGFKGEVGGKHHEFKMGVFRFRPDGSAIEFLHQFNNNTWGMGFNEEGDVFGSTANNNPSFYGGLPATAYGDSQPGMSAMMIADSATFHPITPNIRQVDVFGGYTAGAGQALATSANFPEWYRDRVAFIGGPTGNLLGRYAIDRDGSGFKAKNAYAFLASADEWFSPVAAEVGPDGNLWVADWYNFIIQHNPTPKPERGGYEAVTGKGNAHENPNRDKQHGRIYRTIWEKASPSKITTLAGASDEQLVAALSDDNLFWQQTAQRLLVSRQKKTAAPALREVVKGGGHAAIHALWSLEGMGELDRETHQLALLGADTALKRNAIRAIRNDEAAIQLFFDTAVVTDKDPAVRLAAFTKLALFPESDAVKLAAEQLMKRPENREDEWLSLALKAAGAKQGARGPATLGPNLLPNPSFEELTDKGEPKDWTVRTYRGQATHAVDSENAHSGKNSVRIGSGQGADSSWFAHIPVEPNTDYRLSGWVKTKGINGARGAQMNVHERQQDKSGGRTPALQKNNDWTELAVDFNSGDRKEITINALFGGWGLSTGTAWWDDVAVQKVTYAVLETGADSLTDGDAGRGEKIFHEHQVAACIRCHMLGGQGGPIGPPLDGISARKDRDYIYQSLIDPGAVLAEGFPAEVSPMPPMGVLLKPQELADVMAYLATLK
;
A
#
# COMPACT_ATOMS: atom_id res chain seq x y z
N ASN A 1 -7.12 22.36 -3.15
CA ASN A 1 -6.36 21.33 -2.40
C ASN A 1 -4.85 21.49 -2.55
N LEU A 2 -4.31 22.72 -2.60
CA LEU A 2 -2.85 22.88 -2.59
C LEU A 2 -2.33 22.79 -1.16
N ARG A 3 -1.26 22.03 -0.94
CA ARG A 3 -0.61 21.89 0.37
C ARG A 3 0.90 21.94 0.23
N TYR A 4 1.58 22.49 1.22
CA TYR A 4 3.03 22.37 1.32
C TYR A 4 3.36 20.98 1.86
N GLY A 5 4.21 20.24 1.15
CA GLY A 5 4.64 18.89 1.50
C GLY A 5 5.84 18.89 2.45
N PHE A 6 6.07 17.76 3.09
CA PHE A 6 7.24 17.54 3.94
C PHE A 6 8.53 17.63 3.14
N ASP A 7 8.52 17.24 1.88
CA ASP A 7 9.66 17.29 0.96
C ASP A 7 9.94 18.68 0.36
N ASN A 8 9.29 19.74 0.87
CA ASN A 8 9.36 21.11 0.38
C ASN A 8 8.71 21.37 -1.00
N TRP A 9 7.95 20.41 -1.56
CA TRP A 9 7.15 20.59 -2.78
C TRP A 9 5.72 21.05 -2.45
N ILE A 10 5.00 21.55 -3.46
CA ILE A 10 3.58 21.87 -3.36
C ILE A 10 2.78 20.72 -3.96
N TYR A 11 1.92 20.10 -3.16
CA TYR A 11 1.04 19.01 -3.56
C TYR A 11 -0.32 19.53 -3.96
N GLY A 12 -0.98 18.85 -4.90
CA GLY A 12 -2.31 19.16 -5.38
C GLY A 12 -3.06 17.92 -5.87
N THR A 13 -4.37 18.08 -6.08
CA THR A 13 -5.22 17.04 -6.67
C THR A 13 -5.78 17.52 -7.99
N VAL A 14 -5.92 16.60 -8.94
CA VAL A 14 -6.56 16.87 -10.23
C VAL A 14 -7.66 15.86 -10.50
N GLY A 15 -8.78 16.36 -11.01
CA GLY A 15 -9.97 15.59 -11.35
C GLY A 15 -10.00 15.11 -12.80
N TYR A 16 -11.21 14.93 -13.33
CA TYR A 16 -11.43 14.50 -14.72
C TYR A 16 -10.90 15.45 -15.78
N SER A 17 -10.84 16.75 -15.49
CA SER A 17 -10.32 17.76 -16.42
C SER A 17 -8.84 17.52 -16.76
N GLY A 18 -8.10 16.84 -15.87
CA GLY A 18 -6.70 16.54 -16.07
C GLY A 18 -5.80 17.76 -16.14
N PHE A 19 -4.53 17.48 -16.41
CA PHE A 19 -3.49 18.43 -16.76
C PHE A 19 -2.86 17.97 -18.07
N LYS A 20 -2.63 18.92 -18.98
CA LYS A 20 -1.85 18.72 -20.20
C LYS A 20 -1.04 19.97 -20.45
N GLY A 21 0.28 19.89 -20.36
CA GLY A 21 1.13 21.06 -20.46
C GLY A 21 2.62 20.72 -20.44
N GLU A 22 3.45 21.76 -20.56
CA GLU A 22 4.90 21.66 -20.48
C GLU A 22 5.41 22.36 -19.22
N VAL A 23 6.24 21.68 -18.44
CA VAL A 23 6.90 22.21 -17.24
C VAL A 23 8.32 21.67 -17.20
N GLY A 24 9.31 22.53 -16.91
CA GLY A 24 10.71 22.09 -16.85
C GLY A 24 11.24 21.49 -18.16
N GLY A 25 10.70 21.90 -19.31
CA GLY A 25 11.06 21.38 -20.63
C GLY A 25 10.54 19.97 -20.93
N LYS A 26 9.61 19.44 -20.12
CA LYS A 26 8.98 18.13 -20.32
C LYS A 26 7.48 18.28 -20.50
N HIS A 27 6.91 17.51 -21.41
CA HIS A 27 5.47 17.40 -21.56
C HIS A 27 4.90 16.47 -20.49
N HIS A 28 3.79 16.87 -19.87
CA HIS A 28 3.08 16.07 -18.88
C HIS A 28 1.60 15.99 -19.23
N GLU A 29 1.04 14.79 -19.11
CA GLU A 29 -0.39 14.55 -19.23
C GLU A 29 -0.85 13.58 -18.13
N PHE A 30 -1.73 14.02 -17.23
CA PHE A 30 -2.22 13.21 -16.12
C PHE A 30 -3.58 13.70 -15.61
N LYS A 31 -4.34 12.83 -14.94
CA LYS A 31 -5.68 13.16 -14.40
C LYS A 31 -6.04 12.24 -13.24
N MET A 32 -7.08 12.62 -12.48
CA MET A 32 -7.68 11.77 -11.43
C MET A 32 -6.69 11.29 -10.37
N GLY A 33 -6.01 12.21 -9.69
CA GLY A 33 -4.96 11.81 -8.77
C GLY A 33 -4.30 12.95 -8.01
N VAL A 34 -3.14 12.65 -7.44
CA VAL A 34 -2.26 13.57 -6.72
C VAL A 34 -1.04 13.87 -7.57
N PHE A 35 -0.68 15.16 -7.65
CA PHE A 35 0.54 15.65 -8.26
C PHE A 35 1.28 16.55 -7.27
N ARG A 36 2.56 16.81 -7.54
CA ARG A 36 3.34 17.84 -6.84
C ARG A 36 4.15 18.68 -7.82
N PHE A 37 4.49 19.91 -7.44
CA PHE A 37 5.38 20.78 -8.20
C PHE A 37 6.30 21.57 -7.28
N ARG A 38 7.47 21.98 -7.78
CA ARG A 38 8.39 22.84 -7.03
C ARG A 38 7.78 24.25 -6.86
N PRO A 39 7.98 24.92 -5.71
CA PRO A 39 7.43 26.26 -5.47
C PRO A 39 7.83 27.31 -6.51
N ASP A 40 8.98 27.14 -7.17
CA ASP A 40 9.49 28.00 -8.24
C ASP A 40 8.95 27.65 -9.64
N GLY A 41 8.13 26.59 -9.75
CA GLY A 41 7.56 26.11 -11.00
C GLY A 41 8.54 25.37 -11.91
N SER A 42 9.74 25.02 -11.44
CA SER A 42 10.78 24.38 -12.27
C SER A 42 10.51 22.91 -12.60
N ALA A 43 9.67 22.21 -11.83
CA ALA A 43 9.35 20.80 -12.03
C ALA A 43 7.93 20.47 -11.54
N ILE A 44 7.30 19.48 -12.20
CA ILE A 44 6.01 18.88 -11.80
C ILE A 44 6.10 17.37 -11.93
N GLU A 45 5.44 16.66 -11.02
CA GLU A 45 5.41 15.20 -10.99
C GLU A 45 4.00 14.71 -10.66
N PHE A 46 3.55 13.70 -11.41
CA PHE A 46 2.36 12.95 -11.05
C PHE A 46 2.75 11.82 -10.10
N LEU A 47 2.05 11.71 -8.97
CA LEU A 47 2.42 10.79 -7.89
C LEU A 47 1.46 9.62 -7.79
N HIS A 48 0.17 9.88 -7.63
CA HIS A 48 -0.78 8.83 -7.25
C HIS A 48 -2.01 8.87 -8.14
N GLN A 49 -2.21 7.79 -8.89
CA GLN A 49 -3.38 7.57 -9.73
C GLN A 49 -4.52 7.03 -8.88
N PHE A 50 -5.57 7.84 -8.73
CA PHE A 50 -6.85 7.37 -8.21
C PHE A 50 -7.78 6.98 -9.36
N ASN A 51 -8.98 6.51 -9.03
CA ASN A 51 -9.91 5.92 -10.00
C ASN A 51 -11.04 6.85 -10.46
N ASN A 52 -11.13 8.08 -9.93
CA ASN A 52 -12.25 8.99 -10.16
C ASN A 52 -11.83 10.46 -9.93
N ASN A 53 -12.79 11.38 -9.98
CA ASN A 53 -12.63 12.79 -9.68
C ASN A 53 -12.09 13.00 -8.26
N THR A 54 -10.83 13.41 -8.15
CA THR A 54 -10.15 13.57 -6.86
C THR A 54 -10.51 14.90 -6.21
N TRP A 55 -11.11 14.82 -5.02
CA TRP A 55 -11.63 15.96 -4.28
C TRP A 55 -10.98 16.16 -2.92
N GLY A 56 -10.25 15.19 -2.40
CA GLY A 56 -9.51 15.31 -1.15
C GLY A 56 -8.08 14.81 -1.25
N MET A 57 -7.22 15.44 -0.46
CA MET A 57 -5.87 14.98 -0.16
C MET A 57 -5.46 15.51 1.21
N GLY A 58 -4.71 14.71 1.98
CA GLY A 58 -4.07 15.13 3.22
C GLY A 58 -2.91 14.24 3.61
N PHE A 59 -2.23 14.64 4.68
CA PHE A 59 -1.07 13.95 5.24
C PHE A 59 -1.38 13.47 6.65
N ASN A 60 -0.75 12.36 7.04
CA ASN A 60 -0.49 12.09 8.45
C ASN A 60 0.76 12.87 8.92
N GLU A 61 1.10 12.79 10.20
CA GLU A 61 2.27 13.46 10.79
C GLU A 61 3.62 12.91 10.27
N GLU A 62 3.60 11.76 9.59
CA GLU A 62 4.79 11.09 9.03
C GLU A 62 5.01 11.37 7.52
N GLY A 63 4.11 12.15 6.90
CA GLY A 63 4.19 12.53 5.48
C GLY A 63 3.61 11.52 4.49
N ASP A 64 2.80 10.56 4.95
CA ASP A 64 2.05 9.64 4.10
C ASP A 64 0.88 10.34 3.41
N VAL A 65 0.66 10.02 2.13
CA VAL A 65 -0.36 10.68 1.30
C VAL A 65 -1.66 9.90 1.31
N PHE A 66 -2.73 10.56 1.75
CA PHE A 66 -4.09 10.05 1.66
C PHE A 66 -4.90 10.91 0.70
N GLY A 67 -5.99 10.34 0.17
CA GLY A 67 -6.93 11.11 -0.63
C GLY A 67 -8.33 10.54 -0.67
N SER A 68 -9.24 11.28 -1.28
CA SER A 68 -10.63 10.88 -1.46
C SER A 68 -11.11 11.28 -2.85
N THR A 69 -12.03 10.49 -3.41
CA THR A 69 -12.63 10.78 -4.71
C THR A 69 -14.15 10.67 -4.65
N ALA A 70 -14.79 11.02 -5.77
CA ALA A 70 -16.20 10.75 -5.97
C ALA A 70 -16.48 9.24 -6.11
N ASN A 71 -17.77 8.89 -6.01
CA ASN A 71 -18.37 7.59 -6.34
C ASN A 71 -17.79 6.37 -5.60
N ASN A 72 -18.11 6.24 -4.32
CA ASN A 72 -17.76 5.13 -3.43
C ASN A 72 -16.28 5.00 -3.05
N ASN A 73 -15.46 6.06 -3.15
CA ASN A 73 -14.04 5.95 -2.76
C ASN A 73 -13.64 7.03 -1.75
N PRO A 74 -14.09 6.90 -0.50
CA PRO A 74 -13.91 7.93 0.51
C PRO A 74 -12.48 8.01 1.06
N SER A 75 -11.64 6.99 0.91
CA SER A 75 -10.26 7.04 1.42
C SER A 75 -9.30 6.17 0.59
N PHE A 76 -8.21 6.78 0.15
CA PHE A 76 -7.07 6.19 -0.56
C PHE A 76 -5.78 6.35 0.24
N TYR A 77 -4.86 5.44 0.00
CA TYR A 77 -3.45 5.57 0.37
C TYR A 77 -2.57 5.55 -0.88
N GLY A 78 -1.65 6.50 -0.99
CA GLY A 78 -0.60 6.54 -2.01
C GLY A 78 0.68 5.86 -1.52
N GLY A 79 0.81 4.55 -1.72
CA GLY A 79 1.93 3.76 -1.21
C GLY A 79 3.21 3.85 -2.04
N LEU A 80 3.12 4.02 -3.36
CA LEU A 80 4.26 4.08 -4.27
C LEU A 80 4.02 5.18 -5.31
N PRO A 81 4.91 6.18 -5.48
CA PRO A 81 4.68 7.22 -6.48
C PRO A 81 4.82 6.65 -7.90
N ALA A 82 4.04 7.19 -8.84
CA ALA A 82 4.05 6.78 -10.24
C ALA A 82 5.43 6.96 -10.89
N THR A 83 6.22 7.91 -10.40
CA THR A 83 7.61 8.12 -10.81
C THR A 83 8.53 6.92 -10.53
N ALA A 84 8.15 5.99 -9.64
CA ALA A 84 8.91 4.78 -9.37
C ALA A 84 8.79 3.71 -10.47
N TYR A 85 7.77 3.78 -11.34
CA TYR A 85 7.57 2.78 -12.41
C TYR A 85 8.29 3.14 -13.72
N GLY A 86 8.87 4.34 -13.81
CA GLY A 86 9.42 4.88 -15.06
C GLY A 86 8.33 5.16 -16.11
N ASP A 87 8.73 5.79 -17.23
CA ASP A 87 7.79 6.20 -18.28
C ASP A 87 7.24 5.03 -19.11
N SER A 88 7.85 3.85 -19.00
CA SER A 88 7.55 2.67 -19.83
C SER A 88 6.60 1.66 -19.19
N GLN A 89 6.29 1.79 -17.89
CA GLN A 89 5.44 0.82 -17.18
C GLN A 89 4.29 1.50 -16.43
N PRO A 90 3.03 1.16 -16.74
CA PRO A 90 1.92 1.55 -15.89
C PRO A 90 2.00 0.75 -14.58
N GLY A 91 1.89 1.44 -13.45
CA GLY A 91 1.96 0.81 -12.14
C GLY A 91 0.89 1.33 -11.16
N MET A 92 0.62 0.53 -10.14
CA MET A 92 -0.36 0.86 -9.11
C MET A 92 0.26 1.78 -8.07
N SER A 93 -0.03 3.07 -8.19
CA SER A 93 0.54 4.09 -7.30
C SER A 93 -0.33 4.40 -6.06
N ALA A 94 -1.60 3.99 -6.06
CA ALA A 94 -2.51 4.18 -4.94
C ALA A 94 -3.63 3.12 -4.91
N MET A 95 -4.19 2.90 -3.72
CA MET A 95 -5.32 2.00 -3.51
C MET A 95 -6.37 2.62 -2.60
N MET A 96 -7.63 2.25 -2.83
CA MET A 96 -8.70 2.54 -1.90
C MET A 96 -8.54 1.66 -0.67
N ILE A 97 -8.47 2.28 0.50
CA ILE A 97 -8.23 1.60 1.78
C ILE A 97 -9.50 1.48 2.63
N ALA A 98 -10.59 2.14 2.23
CA ALA A 98 -11.87 2.10 2.92
C ALA A 98 -12.51 0.71 2.87
N ASP A 99 -12.89 0.16 4.02
CA ASP A 99 -13.64 -1.10 4.15
C ASP A 99 -15.08 -0.99 3.64
N SER A 100 -15.67 0.21 3.75
CA SER A 100 -17.01 0.52 3.31
C SER A 100 -17.13 1.97 2.83
N ALA A 101 -17.80 2.14 1.71
CA ALA A 101 -18.19 3.42 1.17
C ALA A 101 -19.58 3.89 1.60
N THR A 102 -20.26 3.13 2.47
CA THR A 102 -21.59 3.48 2.98
C THR A 102 -21.51 4.76 3.80
N PHE A 103 -22.50 5.62 3.67
CA PHE A 103 -22.65 6.79 4.53
C PHE A 103 -23.94 6.68 5.35
N HIS A 104 -23.99 7.36 6.49
CA HIS A 104 -25.08 7.20 7.48
C HIS A 104 -25.69 8.56 7.81
N PRO A 105 -26.56 9.11 6.94
CA PRO A 105 -27.23 10.38 7.21
C PRO A 105 -28.25 10.24 8.35
N ILE A 106 -28.53 11.35 9.04
CA ILE A 106 -29.52 11.41 10.13
C ILE A 106 -30.91 11.87 9.67
N THR A 107 -31.06 12.13 8.36
CA THR A 107 -32.31 12.55 7.73
C THR A 107 -32.51 11.74 6.44
N PRO A 108 -33.75 11.36 6.09
CA PRO A 108 -34.06 10.78 4.79
C PRO A 108 -34.00 11.80 3.66
N ASN A 109 -34.02 13.11 3.98
CA ASN A 109 -34.05 14.19 2.99
C ASN A 109 -32.64 14.54 2.50
N ILE A 110 -32.03 13.57 1.83
CA ILE A 110 -30.72 13.71 1.17
C ILE A 110 -30.89 13.78 -0.35
N ARG A 111 -29.86 14.24 -1.05
CA ARG A 111 -29.91 14.39 -2.51
C ARG A 111 -28.71 13.68 -3.14
N GLN A 112 -28.97 12.54 -3.78
CA GLN A 112 -27.95 11.76 -4.48
C GLN A 112 -28.38 11.52 -5.92
N VAL A 113 -27.39 11.25 -6.78
CA VAL A 113 -27.59 11.15 -8.23
C VAL A 113 -27.17 9.80 -8.80
N ASP A 114 -26.12 9.20 -8.25
CA ASP A 114 -25.46 8.03 -8.83
C ASP A 114 -25.08 6.98 -7.77
N VAL A 115 -24.75 7.40 -6.55
CA VAL A 115 -24.26 6.52 -5.47
C VAL A 115 -25.19 6.59 -4.26
N PHE A 116 -26.41 6.08 -4.42
CA PHE A 116 -27.38 6.02 -3.33
C PHE A 116 -26.85 5.18 -2.16
N GLY A 117 -26.87 5.73 -0.95
CA GLY A 117 -26.39 5.03 0.25
C GLY A 117 -24.87 5.08 0.47
N GLY A 118 -24.10 5.74 -0.41
CA GLY A 118 -22.66 5.89 -0.24
C GLY A 118 -22.14 7.28 -0.62
N TYR A 119 -20.83 7.46 -0.58
CA TYR A 119 -20.21 8.74 -0.96
C TYR A 119 -20.30 8.95 -2.49
N THR A 120 -21.32 9.68 -2.95
CA THR A 120 -21.28 10.36 -4.26
C THR A 120 -20.09 11.33 -4.30
N ALA A 121 -19.87 12.02 -3.18
CA ALA A 121 -18.81 13.00 -3.01
C ALA A 121 -18.01 12.70 -1.74
N GLY A 122 -16.78 12.18 -1.88
CA GLY A 122 -15.80 12.19 -0.81
C GLY A 122 -14.96 13.46 -0.89
N ALA A 123 -15.37 14.52 -0.19
CA ALA A 123 -14.72 15.83 -0.26
C ALA A 123 -13.74 16.04 0.91
N GLY A 124 -12.49 16.40 0.61
CA GLY A 124 -11.46 16.52 1.64
C GLY A 124 -10.98 15.18 2.21
N GLN A 125 -9.82 15.21 2.86
CA GLN A 125 -9.18 14.05 3.50
C GLN A 125 -8.22 14.58 4.57
N ALA A 126 -8.74 15.16 5.65
CA ALA A 126 -7.88 15.69 6.72
C ALA A 126 -7.78 14.68 7.86
N LEU A 127 -6.57 14.47 8.38
CA LEU A 127 -6.34 13.67 9.58
C LEU A 127 -6.29 14.57 10.82
N ALA A 128 -6.64 14.01 11.98
CA ALA A 128 -6.52 14.68 13.27
C ALA A 128 -5.05 14.82 13.72
N THR A 129 -4.32 15.79 13.17
CA THR A 129 -2.86 15.98 13.35
C THR A 129 -2.51 17.03 14.43
N SER A 130 -3.24 17.00 15.55
CA SER A 130 -2.96 17.87 16.70
C SER A 130 -3.28 17.23 18.05
N ALA A 131 -2.52 17.59 19.09
CA ALA A 131 -2.81 17.20 20.47
C ALA A 131 -4.16 17.71 21.00
N ASN A 132 -4.80 18.67 20.33
CA ASN A 132 -6.15 19.15 20.66
C ASN A 132 -7.28 18.19 20.28
N PHE A 133 -6.94 17.02 19.72
CA PHE A 133 -7.84 15.88 19.62
C PHE A 133 -7.60 14.87 20.76
N PRO A 134 -8.61 14.05 21.12
CA PRO A 134 -8.38 12.89 21.99
C PRO A 134 -7.30 11.97 21.41
N GLU A 135 -6.52 11.31 22.26
CA GLU A 135 -5.40 10.46 21.83
C GLU A 135 -5.80 9.40 20.79
N TRP A 136 -6.97 8.78 20.95
CA TRP A 136 -7.48 7.78 20.01
C TRP A 136 -7.94 8.35 18.64
N TYR A 137 -7.91 9.67 18.45
CA TYR A 137 -8.11 10.32 17.14
C TYR A 137 -6.79 10.66 16.46
N ARG A 138 -5.76 11.00 17.25
CA ARG A 138 -4.53 11.63 16.76
C ARG A 138 -3.87 10.75 15.71
N ASP A 139 -3.68 11.31 14.53
CA ASP A 139 -3.08 10.67 13.35
C ASP A 139 -3.74 9.35 12.89
N ARG A 140 -4.92 9.03 13.43
CA ARG A 140 -5.66 7.77 13.19
C ARG A 140 -7.06 7.99 12.67
N VAL A 141 -7.52 9.22 12.60
CA VAL A 141 -8.87 9.55 12.18
C VAL A 141 -8.84 10.54 11.04
N ALA A 142 -9.40 10.13 9.90
CA ALA A 142 -9.62 10.99 8.74
C ALA A 142 -11.07 11.51 8.70
N PHE A 143 -11.24 12.77 8.28
CA PHE A 143 -12.53 13.44 8.10
C PHE A 143 -12.81 13.68 6.61
N ILE A 144 -13.98 13.19 6.15
CA ILE A 144 -14.36 13.23 4.73
C ILE A 144 -15.77 13.79 4.59
N GLY A 145 -15.91 14.91 3.89
CA GLY A 145 -17.19 15.55 3.61
C GLY A 145 -18.05 14.69 2.71
N GLY A 146 -19.28 14.44 3.12
CA GLY A 146 -20.34 13.79 2.34
C GLY A 146 -21.48 14.79 2.10
N PRO A 147 -21.28 15.83 1.26
CA PRO A 147 -22.23 16.93 1.13
C PRO A 147 -23.59 16.49 0.58
N THR A 148 -23.65 15.43 -0.22
CA THR A 148 -24.90 14.87 -0.73
C THR A 148 -25.74 14.17 0.34
N GLY A 149 -25.15 13.88 1.51
CA GLY A 149 -25.78 13.24 2.66
C GLY A 149 -25.87 14.11 3.91
N ASN A 150 -25.52 15.39 3.80
CA ASN A 150 -25.52 16.34 4.91
C ASN A 150 -24.68 15.85 6.11
N LEU A 151 -23.49 15.29 5.86
CA LEU A 151 -22.62 14.75 6.91
C LEU A 151 -21.13 14.94 6.63
N LEU A 152 -20.35 15.04 7.70
CA LEU A 152 -18.91 14.85 7.71
C LEU A 152 -18.62 13.44 8.24
N GLY A 153 -18.10 12.58 7.38
CA GLY A 153 -17.70 11.21 7.69
C GLY A 153 -16.41 11.12 8.46
N ARG A 154 -16.23 9.98 9.13
CA ARG A 154 -15.02 9.64 9.85
C ARG A 154 -14.53 8.25 9.44
N TYR A 155 -13.23 8.13 9.17
CA TYR A 155 -12.58 6.85 8.91
C TYR A 155 -11.42 6.65 9.88
N ALA A 156 -11.40 5.52 10.58
CA ALA A 156 -10.28 5.11 11.41
C ALA A 156 -9.21 4.48 10.51
N ILE A 157 -7.99 5.02 10.53
CA ILE A 157 -6.86 4.62 9.70
C ILE A 157 -5.92 3.80 10.58
N ASP A 158 -5.65 2.56 10.16
CA ASP A 158 -4.74 1.64 10.84
C ASP A 158 -3.70 1.11 9.85
N ARG A 159 -2.49 0.81 10.36
CA ARG A 159 -1.43 0.14 9.57
C ARG A 159 -1.88 -1.26 9.15
N ASP A 160 -1.51 -1.65 7.95
CA ASP A 160 -1.74 -2.99 7.39
C ASP A 160 -0.52 -3.41 6.56
N GLY A 161 0.34 -4.23 7.16
CA GLY A 161 1.68 -4.50 6.60
C GLY A 161 2.45 -3.19 6.42
N SER A 162 3.00 -2.97 5.24
CA SER A 162 3.65 -1.71 4.86
C SER A 162 2.68 -0.59 4.43
N GLY A 163 1.39 -0.91 4.29
CA GLY A 163 0.32 0.00 3.88
C GLY A 163 -0.64 0.38 5.00
N PHE A 164 -1.89 0.64 4.63
CA PHE A 164 -2.97 1.09 5.52
C PHE A 164 -4.33 0.48 5.14
N LYS A 165 -5.21 0.38 6.13
CA LYS A 165 -6.65 0.15 6.00
C LYS A 165 -7.41 1.30 6.64
N ALA A 166 -8.61 1.57 6.15
CA ALA A 166 -9.51 2.58 6.68
C ALA A 166 -10.86 1.96 7.03
N LYS A 167 -11.23 1.97 8.29
CA LYS A 167 -12.53 1.50 8.78
C LYS A 167 -13.53 2.64 8.87
N ASN A 168 -14.69 2.49 8.26
CA ASN A 168 -15.78 3.44 8.38
C ASN A 168 -16.22 3.58 9.85
N ALA A 169 -16.05 4.78 10.41
CA ALA A 169 -16.31 5.10 11.79
C ALA A 169 -17.52 6.05 11.95
N TYR A 170 -18.47 5.95 10.99
CA TYR A 170 -19.71 6.71 10.91
C TYR A 170 -19.48 8.22 10.74
N ALA A 171 -20.57 9.01 10.79
CA ALA A 171 -20.49 10.45 10.74
C ALA A 171 -19.84 11.00 12.02
N PHE A 172 -18.86 11.90 11.86
CA PHE A 172 -18.40 12.78 12.93
C PHE A 172 -19.46 13.86 13.23
N LEU A 173 -20.03 14.43 12.17
CA LEU A 173 -21.09 15.43 12.25
C LEU A 173 -22.13 15.14 11.18
N ALA A 174 -23.40 15.32 11.49
CA ALA A 174 -24.50 15.17 10.53
C ALA A 174 -25.60 16.16 10.86
N SER A 175 -26.37 16.58 9.85
CA SER A 175 -27.41 17.58 10.02
C SER A 175 -28.74 17.11 9.44
N ALA A 176 -29.83 17.49 10.13
CA ALA A 176 -31.19 17.40 9.59
C ALA A 176 -31.55 18.62 8.73
N ASP A 177 -30.77 19.71 8.81
CA ASP A 177 -30.87 20.85 7.90
C ASP A 177 -30.33 20.45 6.52
N GLU A 178 -31.23 20.41 5.54
CA GLU A 178 -30.98 19.97 4.16
C GLU A 178 -30.03 20.88 3.37
N TRP A 179 -29.63 22.02 3.94
CA TRP A 179 -28.66 22.94 3.35
C TRP A 179 -27.23 22.65 3.80
N PHE A 180 -27.02 21.83 4.84
CA PHE A 180 -25.69 21.48 5.30
C PHE A 180 -24.95 20.61 4.28
N SER A 181 -23.91 21.16 3.66
CA SER A 181 -23.09 20.55 2.60
C SER A 181 -21.60 20.72 2.92
N PRO A 182 -21.03 19.91 3.83
CA PRO A 182 -19.61 20.00 4.17
C PRO A 182 -18.73 19.58 3.00
N VAL A 183 -17.81 20.46 2.61
CA VAL A 183 -16.92 20.26 1.44
C VAL A 183 -15.44 20.24 1.79
N ALA A 184 -15.07 20.70 2.98
CA ALA A 184 -13.73 20.55 3.50
C ALA A 184 -13.75 20.50 5.03
N ALA A 185 -12.81 19.76 5.59
CA ALA A 185 -12.48 19.81 7.00
C ALA A 185 -10.95 19.86 7.13
N GLU A 186 -10.42 20.62 8.08
CA GLU A 186 -8.99 20.80 8.31
C GLU A 186 -8.68 21.00 9.79
N VAL A 187 -7.49 20.61 10.23
CA VAL A 187 -6.94 21.03 11.52
C VAL A 187 -6.40 22.44 11.38
N GLY A 188 -6.94 23.37 12.17
CA GLY A 188 -6.59 24.78 12.11
C GLY A 188 -5.29 25.13 12.87
N PRO A 189 -4.84 26.39 12.78
CA PRO A 189 -3.70 26.89 13.54
C PRO A 189 -3.90 26.82 15.06
N ASP A 190 -5.14 26.70 15.51
CA ASP A 190 -5.51 26.54 16.91
C ASP A 190 -5.59 25.06 17.35
N GLY A 191 -5.24 24.12 16.47
CA GLY A 191 -5.24 22.68 16.72
C GLY A 191 -6.63 22.02 16.67
N ASN A 192 -7.69 22.79 16.40
CA ASN A 192 -9.07 22.29 16.39
C ASN A 192 -9.55 21.98 14.98
N LEU A 193 -10.64 21.23 14.85
CA LEU A 193 -11.24 20.90 13.56
C LEU A 193 -12.08 22.06 13.04
N TRP A 194 -11.78 22.54 11.85
CA TRP A 194 -12.56 23.51 11.10
C TRP A 194 -13.28 22.82 9.96
N VAL A 195 -14.57 23.10 9.78
CA VAL A 195 -15.39 22.53 8.70
C VAL A 195 -15.95 23.66 7.86
N ALA A 196 -15.63 23.64 6.56
CA ALA A 196 -16.24 24.51 5.58
C ALA A 196 -17.50 23.85 5.02
N ASP A 197 -18.64 24.45 5.36
CA ASP A 197 -19.94 24.08 4.85
C ASP A 197 -20.34 25.05 3.74
N TRP A 198 -20.54 24.51 2.54
CA TRP A 198 -20.93 25.28 1.37
C TRP A 198 -22.37 25.81 1.49
N TYR A 199 -23.15 25.36 2.48
CA TYR A 199 -24.51 25.78 2.79
C TYR A 199 -25.42 25.86 1.57
N ASN A 200 -25.58 24.74 0.86
CA ASN A 200 -26.29 24.70 -0.40
C ASN A 200 -27.32 23.57 -0.43
N PHE A 201 -28.54 23.90 -0.85
CA PHE A 201 -29.60 22.91 -1.04
C PHE A 201 -29.32 21.98 -2.23
N ILE A 202 -28.65 22.51 -3.27
CA ILE A 202 -28.33 21.78 -4.50
C ILE A 202 -26.82 21.77 -4.71
N ILE A 203 -26.20 20.63 -4.40
CA ILE A 203 -24.75 20.43 -4.54
C ILE A 203 -24.36 19.62 -5.78
N GLN A 204 -25.34 18.94 -6.40
CA GLN A 204 -25.10 18.00 -7.49
C GLN A 204 -24.80 18.75 -8.79
N HIS A 205 -23.84 18.25 -9.57
CA HIS A 205 -23.48 18.84 -10.85
C HIS A 205 -24.37 18.30 -11.97
N ASN A 206 -24.41 16.97 -12.09
CA ASN A 206 -25.14 16.19 -13.08
C ASN A 206 -25.75 14.92 -12.40
N PRO A 207 -26.63 14.17 -13.09
CA PRO A 207 -27.31 14.52 -14.34
C PRO A 207 -28.26 15.71 -14.14
N THR A 208 -28.57 16.41 -15.23
CA THR A 208 -29.59 17.47 -15.24
C THR A 208 -30.96 16.88 -14.86
N PRO A 209 -31.62 17.37 -13.79
CA PRO A 209 -32.94 16.90 -13.39
C PRO A 209 -33.95 16.98 -14.54
N LYS A 210 -34.79 15.95 -14.65
CA LYS A 210 -35.98 15.92 -15.50
C LYS A 210 -37.22 15.68 -14.63
N PRO A 211 -38.43 16.05 -15.07
CA PRO A 211 -39.66 15.83 -14.30
C PRO A 211 -39.79 14.39 -13.78
N GLU A 212 -39.40 13.39 -14.57
CA GLU A 212 -39.57 11.97 -14.24
C GLU A 212 -38.55 11.44 -13.21
N ARG A 213 -37.41 12.12 -13.03
CA ARG A 213 -36.31 11.65 -12.14
C ARG A 213 -35.97 12.61 -11.00
N GLY A 214 -36.24 13.88 -11.17
CA GLY A 214 -35.89 14.94 -10.20
C GLY A 214 -37.02 15.94 -9.93
N GLY A 215 -38.23 15.69 -10.45
CA GLY A 215 -39.43 16.51 -10.16
C GLY A 215 -39.37 17.94 -10.71
N TYR A 216 -38.36 18.27 -11.52
CA TYR A 216 -38.12 19.60 -12.07
C TYR A 216 -37.44 19.46 -13.43
N GLU A 217 -37.87 20.28 -14.40
CA GLU A 217 -37.25 20.38 -15.71
C GLU A 217 -36.08 21.39 -15.64
N ALA A 218 -34.90 20.88 -15.34
CA ALA A 218 -33.69 21.70 -15.27
C ALA A 218 -33.04 21.85 -16.66
N VAL A 219 -32.27 22.92 -16.83
CA VAL A 219 -31.46 23.15 -18.02
C VAL A 219 -30.00 22.85 -17.69
N THR A 220 -29.28 22.21 -18.62
CA THR A 220 -27.82 22.05 -18.51
C THR A 220 -27.16 23.40 -18.75
N GLY A 221 -26.57 23.98 -17.70
CA GLY A 221 -25.89 25.27 -17.76
C GLY A 221 -24.40 25.16 -18.08
N LYS A 222 -23.70 26.28 -17.87
CA LYS A 222 -22.26 26.41 -18.12
C LYS A 222 -21.46 25.38 -17.30
N GLY A 223 -20.46 24.76 -17.94
CA GLY A 223 -19.58 23.78 -17.30
C GLY A 223 -20.29 22.48 -16.94
N ASN A 224 -21.40 22.15 -17.61
CA ASN A 224 -22.25 20.96 -17.40
C ASN A 224 -22.98 20.91 -16.04
N ALA A 225 -22.99 22.01 -15.27
CA ALA A 225 -23.78 22.12 -14.06
C ALA A 225 -25.21 22.50 -14.43
N HIS A 226 -26.22 21.77 -13.94
CA HIS A 226 -27.59 22.17 -14.19
C HIS A 226 -27.95 23.48 -13.46
N GLU A 227 -28.69 24.33 -14.17
CA GLU A 227 -29.24 25.57 -13.64
C GLU A 227 -30.35 25.23 -12.66
N ASN A 228 -30.27 25.78 -11.44
CA ASN A 228 -31.23 25.51 -10.40
C ASN A 228 -31.40 26.76 -9.53
N PRO A 229 -32.63 27.31 -9.42
CA PRO A 229 -32.88 28.51 -8.62
C PRO A 229 -32.64 28.31 -7.12
N ASN A 230 -32.59 27.06 -6.65
CA ASN A 230 -32.34 26.75 -5.24
C ASN A 230 -30.83 26.69 -4.90
N ARG A 231 -29.94 26.99 -5.83
CA ARG A 231 -28.51 27.12 -5.52
C ARG A 231 -28.24 28.46 -4.84
N ASP A 232 -27.79 28.40 -3.60
CA ASP A 232 -27.27 29.59 -2.93
C ASP A 232 -25.88 29.94 -3.47
N LYS A 233 -25.62 31.25 -3.58
CA LYS A 233 -24.34 31.82 -4.08
C LYS A 233 -23.80 32.92 -3.16
N GLN A 234 -24.43 33.14 -2.01
CA GLN A 234 -24.19 34.29 -1.13
C GLN A 234 -23.77 33.89 0.28
N HIS A 235 -24.08 32.66 0.69
CA HIS A 235 -23.93 32.18 2.05
C HIS A 235 -23.00 30.96 2.09
N GLY A 236 -22.41 30.76 3.26
CA GLY A 236 -21.58 29.63 3.63
C GLY A 236 -21.45 29.62 5.15
N ARG A 237 -21.11 28.47 5.74
CA ARG A 237 -20.91 28.34 7.19
C ARG A 237 -19.53 27.78 7.48
N ILE A 238 -18.94 28.26 8.56
CA ILE A 238 -17.69 27.72 9.10
C ILE A 238 -17.99 27.21 10.50
N TYR A 239 -17.77 25.91 10.71
CA TYR A 239 -17.84 25.32 12.03
C TYR A 239 -16.43 25.14 12.59
N ARG A 240 -16.24 25.52 13.85
CA ARG A 240 -15.02 25.23 14.61
C ARG A 240 -15.40 24.28 15.73
N THR A 241 -14.94 23.04 15.65
CA THR A 241 -15.25 21.98 16.62
C THR A 241 -14.08 21.85 17.59
N ILE A 242 -14.35 22.09 18.86
CA ILE A 242 -13.34 22.16 19.92
C ILE A 242 -13.57 21.00 20.87
N TRP A 243 -12.52 20.20 21.12
CA TRP A 243 -12.58 19.19 22.17
C TRP A 243 -12.62 19.86 23.54
N GLU A 244 -13.44 19.37 24.46
CA GLU A 244 -13.61 19.99 25.80
C GLU A 244 -12.30 20.10 26.59
N LYS A 245 -11.32 19.22 26.31
CA LYS A 245 -9.99 19.24 26.94
C LYS A 245 -8.91 19.87 26.04
N ALA A 246 -9.30 20.50 24.94
CA ALA A 246 -8.36 21.21 24.07
C ALA A 246 -7.71 22.37 24.85
N SER A 247 -6.41 22.55 24.63
CA SER A 247 -5.66 23.67 25.18
C SER A 247 -5.58 24.81 24.17
N PRO A 248 -5.49 26.08 24.62
CA PRO A 248 -5.17 27.19 23.72
C PRO A 248 -3.86 26.93 22.96
N SER A 249 -3.81 27.36 21.70
CA SER A 249 -2.59 27.25 20.89
C SER A 249 -1.43 27.98 21.57
N LYS A 250 -0.26 27.33 21.61
CA LYS A 250 1.00 27.90 22.12
C LYS A 250 1.54 28.96 21.16
N ILE A 251 1.37 28.76 19.86
CA ILE A 251 1.78 29.68 18.80
C ILE A 251 0.55 30.39 18.24
N THR A 252 0.60 31.71 18.17
CA THR A 252 -0.43 32.54 17.53
C THR A 252 0.05 33.11 16.19
N THR A 253 1.36 33.23 15.98
CA THR A 253 1.97 33.71 14.75
C THR A 253 3.44 33.31 14.66
N LEU A 254 3.93 33.06 13.43
CA LEU A 254 5.35 32.93 13.09
C LEU A 254 5.82 34.07 12.17
N ALA A 255 5.00 35.12 12.01
CA ALA A 255 5.40 36.32 11.28
C ALA A 255 6.54 37.01 12.06
N GLY A 256 7.66 37.26 11.38
CA GLY A 256 8.85 37.87 12.01
C GLY A 256 9.61 36.96 13.00
N ALA A 257 9.27 35.68 13.13
CA ALA A 257 9.95 34.75 14.03
C ALA A 257 11.46 34.64 13.72
N SER A 258 12.28 34.57 14.79
CA SER A 258 13.71 34.31 14.71
C SER A 258 13.99 32.86 14.31
N ASP A 259 15.25 32.56 13.99
CA ASP A 259 15.66 31.20 13.63
C ASP A 259 15.43 30.24 14.79
N GLU A 260 15.75 30.65 16.02
CA GLU A 260 15.53 29.87 17.23
C GLU A 260 14.05 29.59 17.47
N GLN A 261 13.19 30.59 17.24
CA GLN A 261 11.73 30.44 17.36
C GLN A 261 11.17 29.50 16.30
N LEU A 262 11.69 29.55 15.07
CA LEU A 262 11.30 28.63 14.00
C LEU A 262 11.75 27.20 14.29
N VAL A 263 12.98 27.00 14.78
CA VAL A 263 13.47 25.68 15.20
C VAL A 263 12.62 25.12 16.34
N ALA A 264 12.31 25.92 17.36
CA ALA A 264 11.46 25.51 18.47
C ALA A 264 10.04 25.13 18.03
N ALA A 265 9.49 25.81 17.01
CA ALA A 265 8.16 25.53 16.48
C ALA A 265 8.05 24.19 15.73
N LEU A 266 9.16 23.55 15.36
CA LEU A 266 9.15 22.20 14.77
C LEU A 266 8.69 21.14 15.78
N SER A 267 8.80 21.43 17.08
CA SER A 267 8.34 20.57 18.18
C SER A 267 6.93 20.87 18.65
N ASP A 268 6.19 21.76 17.97
CA ASP A 268 4.79 22.05 18.32
C ASP A 268 3.92 20.80 18.15
N ASP A 269 2.81 20.71 18.88
CA ASP A 269 1.91 19.55 18.88
C ASP A 269 0.78 19.67 17.85
N ASN A 270 0.90 20.60 16.90
CA ASN A 270 0.02 20.78 15.76
C ASN A 270 0.83 20.80 14.46
N LEU A 271 0.56 19.85 13.56
CA LEU A 271 1.25 19.74 12.27
C LEU A 271 1.23 21.05 11.46
N PHE A 272 0.19 21.87 11.61
CA PHE A 272 0.12 23.18 10.96
C PHE A 272 1.34 24.06 11.30
N TRP A 273 1.72 24.13 12.58
CA TRP A 273 2.84 24.96 13.02
C TRP A 273 4.18 24.34 12.65
N GLN A 274 4.29 23.02 12.74
CA GLN A 274 5.49 22.28 12.33
C GLN A 274 5.81 22.53 10.84
N GLN A 275 4.82 22.33 9.95
CA GLN A 275 4.96 22.58 8.51
C GLN A 275 5.17 24.07 8.20
N THR A 276 4.51 24.97 8.92
CA THR A 276 4.71 26.41 8.72
C THR A 276 6.12 26.84 9.08
N ALA A 277 6.66 26.33 10.19
CA ALA A 277 8.02 26.61 10.63
C ALA A 277 9.06 26.09 9.62
N GLN A 278 8.94 24.83 9.19
CA GLN A 278 9.78 24.26 8.13
C GLN A 278 9.73 25.12 6.85
N ARG A 279 8.53 25.43 6.35
CA ARG A 279 8.36 26.25 5.14
C ARG A 279 9.05 27.60 5.28
N LEU A 280 8.97 28.24 6.44
CA LEU A 280 9.61 29.53 6.69
C LEU A 280 11.14 29.43 6.79
N LEU A 281 11.68 28.36 7.40
CA LEU A 281 13.13 28.09 7.40
C LEU A 281 13.66 27.95 5.97
N VAL A 282 13.00 27.13 5.16
CA VAL A 282 13.41 26.84 3.78
C VAL A 282 13.22 28.04 2.85
N SER A 283 12.01 28.62 2.82
CA SER A 283 11.71 29.73 1.90
C SER A 283 12.49 31.00 2.20
N ARG A 284 12.91 31.21 3.46
CA ARG A 284 13.75 32.36 3.85
C ARG A 284 15.25 32.01 3.90
N GLN A 285 15.64 30.79 3.52
CA GLN A 285 17.04 30.32 3.49
C GLN A 285 17.77 30.58 4.82
N LYS A 286 17.14 30.18 5.94
CA LYS A 286 17.67 30.38 7.31
C LYS A 286 18.81 29.41 7.64
N LYS A 287 19.89 29.44 6.86
CA LYS A 287 21.06 28.55 6.99
C LYS A 287 21.77 28.68 8.34
N THR A 288 21.65 29.83 9.00
CA THR A 288 22.11 30.06 10.38
C THR A 288 21.47 29.12 11.41
N ALA A 289 20.30 28.55 11.12
CA ALA A 289 19.64 27.54 11.96
C ALA A 289 20.23 26.12 11.81
N ALA A 290 21.06 25.85 10.79
CA ALA A 290 21.51 24.50 10.47
C ALA A 290 22.17 23.74 11.64
N PRO A 291 23.06 24.35 12.46
CA PRO A 291 23.62 23.65 13.62
C PRO A 291 22.55 23.19 14.62
N ALA A 292 21.55 24.03 14.91
CA ALA A 292 20.47 23.68 15.82
C ALA A 292 19.57 22.58 15.22
N LEU A 293 19.29 22.64 13.92
CA LEU A 293 18.50 21.61 13.24
C LEU A 293 19.17 20.23 13.25
N ARG A 294 20.50 20.16 13.11
CA ARG A 294 21.25 18.90 13.22
C ARG A 294 21.09 18.27 14.60
N GLU A 295 21.09 19.07 15.67
CA GLU A 295 20.81 18.59 17.02
C GLU A 295 19.37 18.10 17.18
N VAL A 296 18.40 18.77 16.55
CA VAL A 296 17.00 18.31 16.55
C VAL A 296 16.86 16.95 15.85
N VAL A 297 17.57 16.73 14.73
CA VAL A 297 17.54 15.42 14.03
C VAL A 297 18.03 14.28 14.93
N LYS A 298 19.05 14.52 15.78
CA LYS A 298 19.57 13.50 16.72
C LYS A 298 18.54 13.09 17.78
N GLY A 299 17.57 13.95 18.10
CA GLY A 299 16.56 13.71 19.13
C GLY A 299 15.43 12.77 18.72
N GLY A 300 15.23 12.52 17.42
CA GLY A 300 14.09 11.75 16.92
C GLY A 300 12.74 12.49 17.02
N GLY A 301 11.66 11.78 16.73
CA GLY A 301 10.28 12.29 16.76
C GLY A 301 9.91 13.18 15.57
N HIS A 302 8.68 13.70 15.60
CA HIS A 302 8.13 14.55 14.53
C HIS A 302 8.98 15.81 14.26
N ALA A 303 9.56 16.43 15.29
CA ALA A 303 10.45 17.58 15.12
C ALA A 303 11.70 17.23 14.28
N ALA A 304 12.27 16.03 14.47
CA ALA A 304 13.41 15.57 13.68
C ALA A 304 13.07 15.40 12.20
N ILE A 305 11.85 14.95 11.87
CA ILE A 305 11.37 14.85 10.48
C ILE A 305 11.39 16.23 9.81
N HIS A 306 10.81 17.24 10.47
CA HIS A 306 10.77 18.60 9.93
C HIS A 306 12.15 19.26 9.90
N ALA A 307 13.01 18.97 10.87
CA ALA A 307 14.38 19.48 10.88
C ALA A 307 15.21 18.89 9.73
N LEU A 308 15.08 17.58 9.49
CA LEU A 308 15.72 16.88 8.37
C LEU A 308 15.33 17.50 7.02
N TRP A 309 14.03 17.69 6.80
CA TRP A 309 13.54 18.30 5.57
C TRP A 309 13.85 19.80 5.45
N SER A 310 13.97 20.51 6.58
CA SER A 310 14.46 21.90 6.59
C SER A 310 15.92 21.98 6.14
N LEU A 311 16.78 21.08 6.65
CA LEU A 311 18.18 20.97 6.24
C LEU A 311 18.28 20.61 4.75
N GLU A 312 17.49 19.64 4.29
CA GLU A 312 17.45 19.24 2.87
C GLU A 312 17.07 20.42 1.97
N GLY A 313 15.96 21.11 2.29
CA GLY A 313 15.44 22.21 1.47
C GLY A 313 16.33 23.47 1.44
N MET A 314 17.21 23.64 2.42
CA MET A 314 18.23 24.70 2.43
C MET A 314 19.58 24.25 1.81
N GLY A 315 19.70 22.97 1.46
CA GLY A 315 20.96 22.36 1.00
C GLY A 315 22.02 22.21 2.10
N GLU A 316 21.61 22.10 3.36
CA GLU A 316 22.46 22.02 4.55
C GLU A 316 22.47 20.63 5.21
N LEU A 317 21.73 19.67 4.66
CA LEU A 317 21.75 18.27 5.11
C LEU A 317 23.08 17.62 4.72
N ASP A 318 23.95 17.44 5.71
CA ASP A 318 25.22 16.73 5.54
C ASP A 318 25.05 15.21 5.67
N ARG A 319 26.09 14.50 5.24
CA ARG A 319 26.13 13.03 5.24
C ARG A 319 26.00 12.44 6.64
N GLU A 320 26.64 13.04 7.64
CA GLU A 320 26.66 12.51 9.02
C GLU A 320 25.26 12.56 9.64
N THR A 321 24.60 13.70 9.54
CA THR A 321 23.23 13.92 10.03
C THR A 321 22.24 13.00 9.31
N HIS A 322 22.40 12.84 7.98
CA HIS A 322 21.55 11.97 7.19
C HIS A 322 21.76 10.49 7.56
N GLN A 323 23.01 10.05 7.70
CA GLN A 323 23.35 8.69 8.13
C GLN A 323 22.79 8.39 9.52
N LEU A 324 22.91 9.33 10.46
CA LEU A 324 22.36 9.19 11.80
C LEU A 324 20.83 9.01 11.77
N ALA A 325 20.13 9.77 10.95
CA ALA A 325 18.68 9.61 10.77
C ALA A 325 18.29 8.27 10.14
N LEU A 326 19.12 7.72 9.23
CA LEU A 326 18.90 6.41 8.60
C LEU A 326 19.19 5.23 9.55
N LEU A 327 20.12 5.39 10.50
CA LEU A 327 20.50 4.37 11.47
C LEU A 327 19.70 4.44 12.78
N GLY A 328 18.96 5.53 13.01
CA GLY A 328 18.20 5.77 14.24
C GLY A 328 17.12 4.73 14.52
N ALA A 329 16.58 4.72 15.74
CA ALA A 329 15.52 3.79 16.13
C ALA A 329 14.12 4.22 15.64
N ASP A 330 13.91 5.52 15.43
CA ASP A 330 12.63 6.10 15.01
C ASP A 330 12.31 5.74 13.54
N THR A 331 11.26 4.95 13.34
CA THR A 331 10.88 4.44 12.02
C THR A 331 10.29 5.52 11.12
N ALA A 332 9.59 6.52 11.67
CA ALA A 332 9.04 7.64 10.91
C ALA A 332 10.16 8.58 10.42
N LEU A 333 11.15 8.85 11.28
CA LEU A 333 12.35 9.58 10.89
C LEU A 333 13.15 8.83 9.82
N LYS A 334 13.38 7.52 10.00
CA LYS A 334 14.08 6.69 9.01
C LYS A 334 13.41 6.73 7.65
N ARG A 335 12.09 6.61 7.58
CA ARG A 335 11.32 6.69 6.33
C ARG A 335 11.49 8.04 5.63
N ASN A 336 11.47 9.14 6.38
CA ASN A 336 11.70 10.46 5.83
C ASN A 336 13.15 10.68 5.42
N ALA A 337 14.12 10.12 6.15
CA ALA A 337 15.52 10.11 5.75
C ALA A 337 15.72 9.36 4.44
N ILE A 338 15.09 8.19 4.25
CA ILE A 338 15.13 7.45 2.99
C ILE A 338 14.55 8.30 1.83
N ARG A 339 13.40 8.96 2.05
CA ARG A 339 12.77 9.85 1.05
C ARG A 339 13.65 11.04 0.67
N ALA A 340 14.47 11.53 1.61
CA ALA A 340 15.41 12.64 1.41
C ALA A 340 16.72 12.24 0.72
N ILE A 341 16.98 10.94 0.50
CA ILE A 341 18.15 10.47 -0.26
C ILE A 341 18.07 11.02 -1.68
N ARG A 342 19.18 11.55 -2.20
CA ARG A 342 19.30 12.04 -3.60
C ARG A 342 19.48 10.88 -4.58
N ASN A 343 19.65 11.16 -5.87
CA ASN A 343 19.84 10.13 -6.91
C ASN A 343 21.28 10.12 -7.48
N ASP A 344 22.23 10.68 -6.73
CA ASP A 344 23.66 10.65 -7.06
C ASP A 344 24.39 9.45 -6.43
N GLU A 345 25.62 9.17 -6.88
CA GLU A 345 26.41 8.02 -6.40
C GLU A 345 26.64 8.04 -4.88
N ALA A 346 26.90 9.21 -4.29
CA ALA A 346 27.15 9.33 -2.86
C ALA A 346 25.90 8.99 -2.03
N ALA A 347 24.73 9.34 -2.55
CA ALA A 347 23.43 9.03 -1.96
C ALA A 347 23.04 7.55 -2.10
N ILE A 348 23.32 6.93 -3.27
CA ILE A 348 23.17 5.49 -3.46
C ILE A 348 24.06 4.72 -2.47
N GLN A 349 25.31 5.17 -2.31
CA GLN A 349 26.21 4.59 -1.33
C GLN A 349 25.65 4.69 0.09
N LEU A 350 25.21 5.88 0.51
CA LEU A 350 24.62 6.08 1.84
C LEU A 350 23.41 5.16 2.10
N PHE A 351 22.58 4.93 1.08
CA PHE A 351 21.44 4.03 1.18
C PHE A 351 21.84 2.59 1.51
N PHE A 352 22.87 2.06 0.85
CA PHE A 352 23.32 0.69 1.09
C PHE A 352 24.19 0.55 2.34
N ASP A 353 24.81 1.64 2.80
CA ASP A 353 25.58 1.68 4.05
C ASP A 353 24.70 1.60 5.33
N THR A 354 23.36 1.60 5.21
CA THR A 354 22.44 1.82 6.36
C THR A 354 21.39 0.73 6.63
N ALA A 355 21.55 -0.48 6.09
CA ALA A 355 20.66 -1.65 6.29
C ALA A 355 19.14 -1.41 6.12
N VAL A 356 18.71 -0.27 5.56
CA VAL A 356 17.30 0.13 5.45
C VAL A 356 16.46 -0.82 4.60
N VAL A 357 17.08 -1.51 3.65
CA VAL A 357 16.44 -2.53 2.80
C VAL A 357 16.04 -3.80 3.57
N THR A 358 16.61 -4.01 4.75
CA THR A 358 16.35 -5.16 5.62
C THR A 358 15.79 -4.76 6.99
N ASP A 359 15.31 -3.52 7.14
CA ASP A 359 14.69 -3.07 8.39
C ASP A 359 13.50 -3.98 8.76
N LYS A 360 13.30 -4.18 10.07
CA LYS A 360 12.22 -5.00 10.62
C LYS A 360 10.84 -4.38 10.38
N ASP A 361 10.76 -3.05 10.24
CA ASP A 361 9.51 -2.33 10.01
C ASP A 361 9.16 -2.36 8.50
N PRO A 362 8.02 -2.94 8.11
CA PRO A 362 7.63 -3.03 6.70
C PRO A 362 7.41 -1.65 6.06
N ALA A 363 7.01 -0.62 6.80
CA ALA A 363 6.87 0.74 6.27
C ALA A 363 8.24 1.39 5.98
N VAL A 364 9.28 1.05 6.74
CA VAL A 364 10.67 1.43 6.43
C VAL A 364 11.13 0.73 5.15
N ARG A 365 10.87 -0.58 5.02
CA ARG A 365 11.17 -1.33 3.79
C ARG A 365 10.44 -0.79 2.57
N LEU A 366 9.19 -0.36 2.70
CA LEU A 366 8.46 0.26 1.58
C LEU A 366 9.12 1.56 1.13
N ALA A 367 9.53 2.43 2.06
CA ALA A 367 10.29 3.62 1.72
C ALA A 367 11.61 3.25 1.03
N ALA A 368 12.32 2.22 1.53
CA ALA A 368 13.57 1.75 0.96
C ALA A 368 13.42 1.18 -0.45
N PHE A 369 12.42 0.32 -0.69
CA PHE A 369 12.18 -0.29 -2.00
C PHE A 369 11.65 0.73 -3.01
N THR A 370 10.84 1.69 -2.56
CA THR A 370 10.45 2.84 -3.37
C THR A 370 11.68 3.64 -3.79
N LYS A 371 12.59 3.90 -2.85
CA LYS A 371 13.83 4.62 -3.14
C LYS A 371 14.74 3.85 -4.10
N LEU A 372 14.82 2.53 -3.93
CA LEU A 372 15.54 1.63 -4.81
C LEU A 372 15.02 1.72 -6.26
N ALA A 373 13.70 1.78 -6.44
CA ALA A 373 13.06 1.96 -7.76
C ALA A 373 13.28 3.35 -8.38
N LEU A 374 13.57 4.37 -7.57
CA LEU A 374 13.83 5.73 -8.02
C LEU A 374 15.32 6.00 -8.35
N PHE A 375 16.22 5.06 -8.02
CA PHE A 375 17.60 5.17 -8.44
C PHE A 375 17.75 4.92 -9.95
N PRO A 376 18.81 5.46 -10.58
CA PRO A 376 19.16 5.07 -11.94
C PRO A 376 19.29 3.56 -12.07
N GLU A 377 18.79 3.00 -13.18
CA GLU A 377 18.88 1.56 -13.42
C GLU A 377 20.34 1.10 -13.41
N SER A 378 20.62 0.07 -12.61
CA SER A 378 21.91 -0.62 -12.57
C SER A 378 21.72 -2.10 -12.26
N ASP A 379 22.73 -2.92 -12.60
CA ASP A 379 22.72 -4.35 -12.27
C ASP A 379 22.65 -4.59 -10.76
N ALA A 380 23.27 -3.70 -9.96
CA ALA A 380 23.22 -3.78 -8.50
C ALA A 380 21.81 -3.52 -7.95
N VAL A 381 21.10 -2.51 -8.50
CA VAL A 381 19.70 -2.23 -8.12
C VAL A 381 18.79 -3.40 -8.48
N LYS A 382 18.93 -3.95 -9.69
CA LYS A 382 18.15 -5.09 -10.17
C LYS A 382 18.40 -6.34 -9.33
N LEU A 383 19.68 -6.65 -9.06
CA LEU A 383 20.06 -7.78 -8.20
C LEU A 383 19.49 -7.62 -6.79
N ALA A 384 19.64 -6.45 -6.18
CA ALA A 384 19.08 -6.18 -4.86
C ALA A 384 17.57 -6.40 -4.84
N ALA A 385 16.85 -5.87 -5.83
CA ALA A 385 15.41 -6.03 -5.95
C ALA A 385 14.99 -7.51 -6.09
N GLU A 386 15.68 -8.28 -6.94
CA GLU A 386 15.45 -9.71 -7.14
C GLU A 386 15.71 -10.53 -5.87
N GLN A 387 16.79 -10.24 -5.14
CA GLN A 387 17.13 -10.95 -3.90
C GLN A 387 16.16 -10.61 -2.78
N LEU A 388 15.76 -9.35 -2.64
CA LEU A 388 14.77 -8.90 -1.66
C LEU A 388 13.39 -9.51 -1.94
N MET A 389 13.04 -9.75 -3.20
CA MET A 389 11.78 -10.40 -3.62
C MET A 389 11.71 -11.90 -3.22
N LYS A 390 12.84 -12.55 -2.96
CA LYS A 390 12.86 -13.96 -2.53
C LYS A 390 12.33 -14.16 -1.10
N ARG A 391 12.32 -13.10 -0.29
CA ARG A 391 11.81 -13.15 1.09
C ARG A 391 10.28 -13.19 1.09
N PRO A 392 9.64 -14.22 1.68
CA PRO A 392 8.18 -14.34 1.69
C PRO A 392 7.49 -13.09 2.23
N GLU A 393 8.00 -12.51 3.31
CA GLU A 393 7.42 -11.32 3.93
C GLU A 393 7.47 -10.06 3.05
N ASN A 394 8.36 -10.01 2.06
CA ASN A 394 8.40 -8.93 1.06
C ASN A 394 7.50 -9.25 -0.14
N ARG A 395 7.42 -10.54 -0.51
CA ARG A 395 6.65 -11.00 -1.67
C ARG A 395 5.14 -10.98 -1.42
N GLU A 396 4.73 -11.34 -0.21
CA GLU A 396 3.33 -11.43 0.20
C GLU A 396 2.75 -10.07 0.64
N ASP A 397 3.59 -9.11 1.03
CA ASP A 397 3.14 -7.73 1.27
C ASP A 397 2.95 -6.99 -0.06
N GLU A 398 1.75 -6.47 -0.27
CA GLU A 398 1.31 -5.93 -1.56
C GLU A 398 2.19 -4.76 -2.03
N TRP A 399 2.47 -3.80 -1.15
CA TRP A 399 3.24 -2.61 -1.52
C TRP A 399 4.73 -2.92 -1.63
N LEU A 400 5.28 -3.78 -0.76
CA LEU A 400 6.69 -4.21 -0.87
C LEU A 400 6.93 -4.93 -2.20
N SER A 401 6.03 -5.84 -2.58
CA SER A 401 6.10 -6.56 -3.85
C SER A 401 6.01 -5.61 -5.05
N LEU A 402 5.10 -4.61 -5.00
CA LEU A 402 4.98 -3.61 -6.05
C LEU A 402 6.24 -2.74 -6.18
N ALA A 403 6.82 -2.30 -5.07
CA ALA A 403 8.03 -1.48 -5.06
C ALA A 403 9.25 -2.24 -5.60
N LEU A 404 9.41 -3.51 -5.23
CA LEU A 404 10.51 -4.35 -5.74
C LEU A 404 10.35 -4.64 -7.25
N LYS A 405 9.13 -4.87 -7.73
CA LYS A 405 8.85 -4.99 -9.18
C LYS A 405 9.20 -3.71 -9.92
N ALA A 406 8.84 -2.56 -9.35
CA ALA A 406 9.18 -1.25 -9.90
C ALA A 406 10.72 -1.05 -9.96
N ALA A 407 11.46 -1.58 -8.98
CA ALA A 407 12.92 -1.61 -8.97
C ALA A 407 13.55 -2.65 -9.93
N GLY A 408 12.75 -3.32 -10.77
CA GLY A 408 13.23 -4.26 -11.78
C GLY A 408 13.29 -5.71 -11.34
N ALA A 409 12.79 -6.06 -10.14
CA ALA A 409 12.62 -7.46 -9.77
C ALA A 409 11.63 -8.12 -10.72
N LYS A 410 12.10 -9.06 -11.53
CA LYS A 410 11.20 -9.93 -12.28
C LYS A 410 10.41 -10.75 -11.27
N GLN A 411 9.11 -10.98 -11.51
CA GLN A 411 8.54 -12.22 -10.99
C GLN A 411 9.46 -13.30 -11.52
N GLY A 412 10.25 -13.94 -10.63
CA GLY A 412 10.94 -15.15 -11.00
C GLY A 412 9.91 -15.99 -11.73
N ALA A 413 10.25 -16.47 -12.92
CA ALA A 413 9.40 -17.43 -13.59
C ALA A 413 9.04 -18.47 -12.52
N ARG A 414 7.75 -18.63 -12.23
CA ARG A 414 7.33 -19.74 -11.36
C ARG A 414 7.89 -20.97 -12.06
N GLY A 415 8.81 -21.66 -11.42
CA GLY A 415 9.24 -22.96 -11.90
C GLY A 415 8.03 -23.88 -12.06
N PRO A 416 8.19 -25.01 -12.76
CA PRO A 416 7.11 -25.99 -12.86
C PRO A 416 6.53 -26.22 -11.47
N ALA A 417 5.24 -25.91 -11.34
CA ALA A 417 4.50 -26.07 -10.10
C ALA A 417 4.26 -27.56 -9.89
N THR A 418 4.69 -28.06 -8.75
CA THR A 418 4.33 -29.40 -8.29
C THR A 418 3.11 -29.28 -7.39
N LEU A 419 2.09 -30.08 -7.67
CA LEU A 419 0.88 -30.14 -6.88
C LEU A 419 1.00 -31.28 -5.87
N GLY A 420 0.81 -30.96 -4.59
CA GLY A 420 0.73 -31.95 -3.52
C GLY A 420 -0.52 -32.85 -3.62
N PRO A 421 -0.75 -33.75 -2.65
CA PRO A 421 -1.95 -34.57 -2.62
C PRO A 421 -3.22 -33.70 -2.51
N ASN A 422 -4.34 -34.21 -3.01
CA ASN A 422 -5.64 -33.55 -2.85
C ASN A 422 -6.07 -33.60 -1.37
N LEU A 423 -6.41 -32.44 -0.82
CA LEU A 423 -6.84 -32.26 0.56
C LEU A 423 -8.35 -32.41 0.76
N LEU A 424 -9.14 -32.40 -0.32
CA LEU A 424 -10.59 -32.53 -0.22
C LEU A 424 -10.99 -33.97 0.12
N PRO A 425 -11.91 -34.16 1.10
CA PRO A 425 -12.50 -35.46 1.34
C PRO A 425 -13.48 -35.81 0.22
N ASN A 426 -13.46 -37.07 -0.23
CA ASN A 426 -14.38 -37.61 -1.25
C ASN A 426 -14.51 -36.71 -2.51
N PRO A 427 -13.40 -36.38 -3.20
CA PRO A 427 -13.36 -35.31 -4.21
C PRO A 427 -14.12 -35.63 -5.51
N SER A 428 -14.34 -36.92 -5.80
CA SER A 428 -15.13 -37.42 -6.93
C SER A 428 -16.50 -37.97 -6.49
N PHE A 429 -16.91 -37.71 -5.24
CA PHE A 429 -18.26 -38.01 -4.75
C PHE A 429 -18.69 -39.48 -4.80
N GLU A 430 -17.73 -40.41 -4.77
CA GLU A 430 -17.95 -41.86 -4.85
C GLU A 430 -18.45 -42.45 -3.52
N GLU A 431 -18.05 -41.88 -2.39
CA GLU A 431 -18.52 -42.31 -1.07
C GLU A 431 -19.86 -41.65 -0.71
N LEU A 432 -20.92 -42.44 -0.58
CA LEU A 432 -22.26 -41.97 -0.22
C LEU A 432 -22.64 -42.37 1.21
N THR A 433 -23.41 -41.53 1.87
CA THR A 433 -24.09 -41.86 3.13
C THR A 433 -25.28 -42.79 2.88
N ASP A 434 -25.88 -43.36 3.94
CA ASP A 434 -27.10 -44.18 3.84
C ASP A 434 -28.29 -43.45 3.19
N LYS A 435 -28.24 -42.12 3.13
CA LYS A 435 -29.25 -41.26 2.49
C LYS A 435 -28.94 -40.95 1.02
N GLY A 436 -27.84 -41.48 0.48
CA GLY A 436 -27.41 -41.23 -0.91
C GLY A 436 -26.75 -39.87 -1.12
N GLU A 437 -26.34 -39.18 -0.05
CA GLU A 437 -25.62 -37.90 -0.11
C GLU A 437 -24.10 -38.13 -0.11
N PRO A 438 -23.30 -37.30 -0.80
CA PRO A 438 -21.86 -37.41 -0.80
C PRO A 438 -21.31 -37.20 0.61
N LYS A 439 -20.57 -38.19 1.11
CA LYS A 439 -19.94 -38.12 2.44
C LYS A 439 -18.97 -36.93 2.50
N ASP A 440 -18.92 -36.25 3.64
CA ASP A 440 -18.09 -35.08 3.95
C ASP A 440 -18.40 -33.80 3.16
N TRP A 441 -19.46 -33.80 2.34
CA TRP A 441 -19.97 -32.63 1.65
C TRP A 441 -21.37 -32.27 2.14
N THR A 442 -21.59 -30.98 2.39
CA THR A 442 -22.86 -30.47 2.92
C THR A 442 -23.46 -29.44 1.97
N VAL A 443 -24.80 -29.36 1.93
CA VAL A 443 -25.52 -28.36 1.14
C VAL A 443 -25.61 -27.03 1.89
N ARG A 444 -25.45 -25.91 1.17
CA ARG A 444 -25.78 -24.57 1.66
C ARG A 444 -26.52 -23.78 0.59
N THR A 445 -27.77 -23.42 0.85
CA THR A 445 -28.53 -22.50 0.00
C THR A 445 -28.55 -21.11 0.60
N TYR A 446 -27.95 -20.15 -0.10
CA TYR A 446 -27.90 -18.75 0.30
C TYR A 446 -29.20 -18.02 -0.04
N ARG A 447 -29.73 -18.25 -1.25
CA ARG A 447 -30.98 -17.64 -1.74
C ARG A 447 -31.67 -18.54 -2.77
N GLY A 448 -33.00 -18.42 -2.87
CA GLY A 448 -33.80 -19.14 -3.88
C GLY A 448 -34.07 -20.60 -3.52
N GLN A 449 -34.42 -21.40 -4.53
CA GLN A 449 -34.75 -22.82 -4.37
C GLN A 449 -33.94 -23.68 -5.34
N ALA A 450 -33.15 -24.62 -4.81
CA ALA A 450 -32.33 -25.53 -5.61
C ALA A 450 -32.54 -27.00 -5.19
N THR A 451 -32.50 -27.90 -6.16
CA THR A 451 -32.44 -29.34 -5.95
C THR A 451 -30.99 -29.79 -6.00
N HIS A 452 -30.55 -30.47 -4.94
CA HIS A 452 -29.21 -31.05 -4.83
C HIS A 452 -29.35 -32.57 -4.94
N ALA A 453 -28.48 -33.22 -5.70
CA ALA A 453 -28.49 -34.68 -5.86
C ALA A 453 -27.10 -35.19 -6.24
N VAL A 454 -26.86 -36.48 -6.02
CA VAL A 454 -25.80 -37.23 -6.70
C VAL A 454 -26.36 -37.74 -8.02
N ASP A 455 -25.58 -37.65 -9.09
CA ASP A 455 -25.97 -38.08 -10.43
C ASP A 455 -24.98 -39.14 -10.94
N SER A 456 -25.47 -40.38 -11.10
CA SER A 456 -24.66 -41.50 -11.58
C SER A 456 -24.73 -41.73 -13.08
N GLU A 457 -25.52 -40.93 -13.81
CA GLU A 457 -25.59 -40.96 -15.27
C GLU A 457 -24.66 -39.91 -15.89
N ASN A 458 -24.31 -38.88 -15.12
CA ASN A 458 -23.43 -37.79 -15.54
C ASN A 458 -22.28 -37.65 -14.55
N ALA A 459 -21.23 -38.45 -14.73
CA ALA A 459 -19.96 -38.29 -14.03
C ALA A 459 -18.85 -37.93 -15.03
N HIS A 460 -17.82 -37.23 -14.58
CA HIS A 460 -16.60 -36.98 -15.36
C HIS A 460 -15.66 -38.17 -15.20
N SER A 461 -15.44 -38.60 -13.96
CA SER A 461 -14.73 -39.82 -13.62
C SER A 461 -15.54 -40.66 -12.64
N GLY A 462 -15.15 -41.92 -12.41
CA GLY A 462 -15.88 -42.78 -11.49
C GLY A 462 -17.33 -43.06 -11.92
N LYS A 463 -18.23 -43.15 -10.94
CA LYS A 463 -19.65 -43.44 -11.11
C LYS A 463 -20.54 -42.27 -10.75
N ASN A 464 -20.09 -41.30 -9.96
CA ASN A 464 -20.93 -40.28 -9.35
C ASN A 464 -20.40 -38.87 -9.62
N SER A 465 -21.30 -37.90 -9.71
CA SER A 465 -20.98 -36.48 -9.53
C SER A 465 -22.05 -35.81 -8.67
N VAL A 466 -21.77 -34.59 -8.19
CA VAL A 466 -22.80 -33.79 -7.51
C VAL A 466 -23.47 -32.81 -8.46
N ARG A 467 -24.78 -32.72 -8.37
CA ARG A 467 -25.65 -31.89 -9.19
C ARG A 467 -26.35 -30.83 -8.35
N ILE A 468 -26.47 -29.62 -8.92
CA ILE A 468 -27.37 -28.58 -8.45
C ILE A 468 -28.25 -28.12 -9.61
N GLY A 469 -29.56 -28.08 -9.41
CA GLY A 469 -30.52 -27.58 -10.40
C GLY A 469 -31.53 -26.63 -9.82
N SER A 470 -31.96 -25.63 -10.61
CA SER A 470 -33.03 -24.72 -10.22
C SER A 470 -33.83 -24.24 -11.43
N GLY A 471 -35.16 -24.33 -11.35
CA GLY A 471 -36.07 -23.74 -12.34
C GLY A 471 -36.49 -22.30 -12.04
N GLN A 472 -36.43 -21.88 -10.77
CA GLN A 472 -36.90 -20.56 -10.28
C GLN A 472 -35.75 -19.61 -9.90
N GLY A 473 -34.51 -20.10 -9.91
CA GLY A 473 -33.33 -19.35 -9.54
C GLY A 473 -32.83 -19.74 -8.14
N ALA A 474 -31.52 -19.99 -8.02
CA ALA A 474 -30.87 -20.24 -6.74
C ALA A 474 -29.43 -19.70 -6.70
N ASP A 475 -28.98 -19.41 -5.48
CA ASP A 475 -27.58 -19.24 -5.09
C ASP A 475 -27.30 -20.28 -4.00
N SER A 476 -26.59 -21.34 -4.33
CA SER A 476 -26.46 -22.54 -3.51
C SER A 476 -25.15 -23.29 -3.80
N SER A 477 -24.69 -24.10 -2.86
CA SER A 477 -23.48 -24.91 -3.03
C SER A 477 -23.56 -26.27 -2.36
N TRP A 478 -22.73 -27.19 -2.87
CA TRP A 478 -22.12 -28.23 -2.06
C TRP A 478 -20.81 -27.68 -1.49
N PHE A 479 -20.55 -27.86 -0.21
CA PHE A 479 -19.32 -27.38 0.42
C PHE A 479 -18.66 -28.42 1.33
N ALA A 480 -17.35 -28.31 1.46
CA ALA A 480 -16.53 -29.09 2.37
C ALA A 480 -15.49 -28.19 3.08
N HIS A 481 -15.08 -28.60 4.27
CA HIS A 481 -14.02 -27.96 5.04
C HIS A 481 -12.72 -28.75 4.89
N ILE A 482 -11.60 -28.03 4.76
CA ILE A 482 -10.27 -28.65 4.72
C ILE A 482 -9.28 -27.91 5.60
N PRO A 483 -8.39 -28.63 6.30
CA PRO A 483 -7.27 -28.02 6.98
C PRO A 483 -6.26 -27.50 5.94
N VAL A 484 -5.67 -26.34 6.22
CA VAL A 484 -4.59 -25.76 5.42
C VAL A 484 -3.48 -25.26 6.32
N GLU A 485 -2.27 -25.24 5.77
CA GLU A 485 -1.15 -24.56 6.41
C GLU A 485 -1.33 -23.05 6.24
N PRO A 486 -1.08 -22.23 7.28
CA PRO A 486 -1.04 -20.79 7.13
C PRO A 486 0.00 -20.34 6.09
N ASN A 487 -0.31 -19.25 5.40
CA ASN A 487 0.49 -18.52 4.43
C ASN A 487 1.05 -19.41 3.32
N THR A 488 0.25 -20.38 2.87
CA THR A 488 0.66 -21.42 1.93
C THR A 488 -0.17 -21.32 0.65
N ASP A 489 0.51 -21.49 -0.50
CA ASP A 489 -0.14 -21.48 -1.81
C ASP A 489 -0.82 -22.83 -2.11
N TYR A 490 -2.03 -22.75 -2.65
CA TYR A 490 -2.89 -23.87 -3.02
C TYR A 490 -3.49 -23.64 -4.41
N ARG A 491 -3.81 -24.72 -5.10
CA ARG A 491 -4.62 -24.72 -6.32
C ARG A 491 -5.95 -25.39 -6.03
N LEU A 492 -7.04 -24.68 -6.28
CA LEU A 492 -8.38 -25.24 -6.37
C LEU A 492 -8.67 -25.57 -7.83
N SER A 493 -8.98 -26.82 -8.14
CA SER A 493 -9.42 -27.26 -9.47
C SER A 493 -10.60 -28.22 -9.40
N GLY A 494 -11.22 -28.52 -10.53
CA GLY A 494 -12.31 -29.49 -10.64
C GLY A 494 -13.04 -29.38 -11.96
N TRP A 495 -13.78 -30.43 -12.30
CA TRP A 495 -14.53 -30.50 -13.56
C TRP A 495 -15.96 -30.03 -13.35
N VAL A 496 -16.42 -29.17 -14.25
CA VAL A 496 -17.77 -28.59 -14.18
C VAL A 496 -18.49 -28.77 -15.51
N LYS A 497 -19.72 -29.25 -15.45
CA LYS A 497 -20.64 -29.37 -16.60
C LYS A 497 -21.87 -28.52 -16.35
N THR A 498 -22.44 -27.91 -17.40
CA THR A 498 -23.61 -27.03 -17.27
C THR A 498 -24.63 -27.27 -18.38
N LYS A 499 -25.91 -27.17 -18.04
CA LYS A 499 -27.04 -27.25 -18.96
C LYS A 499 -28.05 -26.14 -18.66
N GLY A 500 -28.23 -25.24 -19.61
CA GLY A 500 -29.21 -24.16 -19.56
C GLY A 500 -28.96 -23.15 -18.45
N ILE A 501 -27.71 -22.94 -18.04
CA ILE A 501 -27.39 -22.00 -16.96
C ILE A 501 -27.60 -20.55 -17.43
N ASN A 502 -28.46 -19.81 -16.73
CA ASN A 502 -28.72 -18.39 -16.97
C ASN A 502 -28.92 -17.67 -15.63
N GLY A 503 -28.54 -16.40 -15.54
CA GLY A 503 -28.70 -15.61 -14.31
C GLY A 503 -27.39 -14.97 -13.89
N ALA A 504 -27.06 -15.01 -12.61
CA ALA A 504 -25.91 -14.35 -11.99
C ALA A 504 -24.54 -14.79 -12.56
N ARG A 505 -23.65 -15.39 -11.76
CA ARG A 505 -22.34 -15.81 -12.29
C ARG A 505 -22.41 -17.14 -13.03
N GLY A 506 -23.28 -18.04 -12.59
CA GLY A 506 -23.50 -19.33 -13.25
C GLY A 506 -23.05 -20.49 -12.37
N ALA A 507 -22.14 -21.33 -12.83
CA ALA A 507 -21.55 -22.42 -12.05
C ALA A 507 -20.03 -22.21 -11.93
N GLN A 508 -19.49 -22.26 -10.71
CA GLN A 508 -18.06 -22.07 -10.43
C GLN A 508 -17.63 -22.84 -9.18
N MET A 509 -16.36 -22.73 -8.79
CA MET A 509 -15.87 -23.15 -7.47
C MET A 509 -15.20 -21.98 -6.76
N ASN A 510 -15.27 -21.94 -5.43
CA ASN A 510 -14.57 -20.92 -4.65
C ASN A 510 -14.18 -21.35 -3.25
N VAL A 511 -13.15 -20.65 -2.74
CA VAL A 511 -12.83 -20.56 -1.32
C VAL A 511 -13.75 -19.53 -0.68
N HIS A 512 -14.58 -19.94 0.27
CA HIS A 512 -15.63 -19.09 0.86
C HIS A 512 -15.04 -17.85 1.54
N GLU A 513 -13.96 -18.02 2.29
CA GLU A 513 -13.33 -16.97 3.09
C GLU A 513 -12.59 -15.95 2.24
N ARG A 514 -12.30 -16.27 0.97
CA ARG A 514 -11.61 -15.40 0.00
C ARG A 514 -12.52 -14.94 -1.14
N GLN A 515 -13.82 -15.16 -1.00
CA GLN A 515 -14.77 -14.94 -2.09
C GLN A 515 -14.92 -13.46 -2.50
N GLN A 516 -14.46 -12.51 -1.68
CA GLN A 516 -14.48 -11.07 -1.98
C GLN A 516 -13.16 -10.56 -2.58
N ASP A 517 -12.10 -11.38 -2.56
CA ASP A 517 -10.78 -10.96 -3.02
C ASP A 517 -10.79 -10.80 -4.54
N LYS A 518 -10.25 -9.67 -5.02
CA LYS A 518 -10.05 -9.44 -6.46
C LYS A 518 -8.87 -10.24 -7.03
N SER A 519 -8.03 -10.81 -6.17
CA SER A 519 -6.69 -11.37 -6.49
C SER A 519 -6.55 -12.89 -6.36
N GLY A 520 -7.61 -13.67 -6.13
CA GLY A 520 -7.55 -15.13 -6.14
C GLY A 520 -8.61 -15.79 -5.25
N GLY A 521 -8.90 -17.08 -5.47
CA GLY A 521 -9.84 -17.87 -4.65
C GLY A 521 -11.20 -18.16 -5.27
N ARG A 522 -11.42 -17.82 -6.56
CA ARG A 522 -12.62 -18.17 -7.34
C ARG A 522 -12.23 -18.59 -8.74
N THR A 523 -12.77 -19.70 -9.22
CA THR A 523 -12.60 -20.08 -10.61
C THR A 523 -13.39 -19.15 -11.54
N PRO A 524 -13.10 -19.16 -12.86
CA PRO A 524 -14.07 -18.69 -13.84
C PRO A 524 -15.44 -19.37 -13.65
N ALA A 525 -16.50 -18.70 -14.10
CA ALA A 525 -17.85 -19.24 -14.01
C ALA A 525 -18.37 -19.65 -15.40
N LEU A 526 -19.06 -20.78 -15.46
CA LEU A 526 -19.68 -21.30 -16.66
C LEU A 526 -21.16 -20.90 -16.72
N GLN A 527 -21.59 -20.49 -17.91
CA GLN A 527 -22.99 -20.18 -18.23
C GLN A 527 -23.42 -20.93 -19.49
N LYS A 528 -24.72 -20.99 -19.74
CA LYS A 528 -25.36 -21.68 -20.87
C LYS A 528 -25.11 -23.21 -20.79
N ASN A 529 -24.67 -23.80 -21.90
CA ASN A 529 -24.39 -25.23 -22.01
C ASN A 529 -22.88 -25.39 -22.21
N ASN A 530 -22.24 -26.16 -21.33
CA ASN A 530 -20.85 -26.56 -21.47
C ASN A 530 -20.75 -28.03 -21.10
N ASP A 531 -19.99 -28.79 -21.86
CA ASP A 531 -19.60 -30.14 -21.44
C ASP A 531 -18.58 -30.05 -20.30
N TRP A 532 -18.16 -31.19 -19.76
CA TRP A 532 -17.15 -31.25 -18.71
C TRP A 532 -15.93 -30.39 -19.05
N THR A 533 -15.74 -29.34 -18.26
CA THR A 533 -14.68 -28.35 -18.43
C THR A 533 -13.93 -28.22 -17.12
N GLU A 534 -12.61 -28.41 -17.16
CA GLU A 534 -11.76 -28.20 -15.98
C GLU A 534 -11.66 -26.71 -15.69
N LEU A 535 -11.95 -26.34 -14.44
CA LEU A 535 -11.79 -24.99 -13.92
C LEU A 535 -10.74 -24.99 -12.82
N ALA A 536 -9.87 -23.99 -12.79
CA ALA A 536 -8.84 -23.88 -11.75
C ALA A 536 -8.58 -22.43 -11.32
N VAL A 537 -8.11 -22.28 -10.08
CA VAL A 537 -7.62 -21.02 -9.51
C VAL A 537 -6.54 -21.27 -8.46
N ASP A 538 -5.46 -20.49 -8.50
CA ASP A 538 -4.46 -20.47 -7.43
C ASP A 538 -4.89 -19.47 -6.35
N PHE A 539 -4.65 -19.82 -5.09
CA PHE A 539 -4.91 -18.96 -3.94
C PHE A 539 -3.93 -19.24 -2.80
N ASN A 540 -3.67 -18.24 -1.95
CA ASN A 540 -2.92 -18.42 -0.69
C ASN A 540 -3.90 -18.57 0.48
N SER A 541 -3.60 -19.40 1.47
CA SER A 541 -4.46 -19.57 2.66
C SER A 541 -4.52 -18.32 3.56
N GLY A 542 -3.55 -17.42 3.47
CA GLY A 542 -3.33 -16.36 4.47
C GLY A 542 -3.06 -16.97 5.85
N ASP A 543 -3.34 -16.27 6.94
CA ASP A 543 -3.14 -16.77 8.31
C ASP A 543 -4.05 -17.96 8.72
N ARG A 544 -4.91 -18.45 7.82
CA ARG A 544 -5.93 -19.46 8.11
C ARG A 544 -5.32 -20.85 8.27
N LYS A 545 -5.94 -21.62 9.15
CA LYS A 545 -5.65 -23.05 9.38
C LYS A 545 -6.71 -23.98 8.80
N GLU A 546 -7.84 -23.43 8.35
CA GLU A 546 -8.96 -24.14 7.76
C GLU A 546 -9.65 -23.21 6.76
N ILE A 547 -10.15 -23.76 5.66
CA ILE A 547 -10.93 -23.05 4.65
C ILE A 547 -12.12 -23.87 4.19
N THR A 548 -13.11 -23.19 3.60
CA THR A 548 -14.31 -23.81 3.04
C THR A 548 -14.28 -23.75 1.52
N ILE A 549 -14.40 -24.90 0.87
CA ILE A 549 -14.51 -25.00 -0.60
C ILE A 549 -15.97 -25.19 -0.99
N ASN A 550 -16.44 -24.43 -1.97
CA ASN A 550 -17.77 -24.60 -2.54
C ASN A 550 -17.67 -25.04 -4.00
N ALA A 551 -18.47 -26.04 -4.36
CA ALA A 551 -19.03 -26.23 -5.69
C ALA A 551 -20.29 -25.33 -5.79
N LEU A 552 -20.14 -24.15 -6.39
CA LEU A 552 -21.08 -23.05 -6.26
C LEU A 552 -21.95 -22.87 -7.51
N PHE A 553 -23.26 -23.02 -7.32
CA PHE A 553 -24.32 -22.69 -8.26
C PHE A 553 -24.90 -21.32 -7.92
N GLY A 554 -24.90 -20.39 -8.86
CA GLY A 554 -25.21 -18.99 -8.58
C GLY A 554 -23.94 -18.15 -8.48
N GLY A 555 -23.73 -17.50 -7.34
CA GLY A 555 -22.64 -16.55 -7.12
C GLY A 555 -23.12 -15.11 -7.04
N TRP A 556 -23.45 -14.68 -5.81
CA TRP A 556 -23.95 -13.34 -5.47
C TRP A 556 -25.22 -12.95 -6.24
N GLY A 557 -26.07 -13.95 -6.49
CA GLY A 557 -27.28 -13.78 -7.26
C GLY A 557 -27.83 -15.12 -7.75
N LEU A 558 -29.07 -15.08 -8.22
CA LEU A 558 -29.80 -16.29 -8.61
C LEU A 558 -29.42 -16.75 -10.02
N SER A 559 -29.17 -18.05 -10.16
CA SER A 559 -29.04 -18.72 -11.45
C SER A 559 -30.12 -19.79 -11.62
N THR A 560 -30.63 -19.96 -12.83
CA THR A 560 -31.49 -21.09 -13.26
C THR A 560 -30.68 -22.07 -14.10
N GLY A 561 -31.15 -23.31 -14.23
CA GLY A 561 -30.52 -24.35 -15.06
C GLY A 561 -30.02 -25.52 -14.20
N THR A 562 -29.07 -26.29 -14.70
CA THR A 562 -28.44 -27.40 -13.97
C THR A 562 -26.94 -27.41 -14.18
N ALA A 563 -26.18 -27.65 -13.11
CA ALA A 563 -24.74 -27.82 -13.17
C ALA A 563 -24.30 -29.04 -12.35
N TRP A 564 -23.18 -29.62 -12.77
CA TRP A 564 -22.55 -30.75 -12.12
C TRP A 564 -21.08 -30.43 -11.82
N TRP A 565 -20.57 -30.98 -10.71
CA TRP A 565 -19.17 -30.90 -10.31
C TRP A 565 -18.64 -32.29 -10.02
N ASP A 566 -17.41 -32.54 -10.45
CA ASP A 566 -16.70 -33.79 -10.24
C ASP A 566 -15.18 -33.54 -10.12
N ASP A 567 -14.44 -34.49 -9.55
CA ASP A 567 -12.99 -34.46 -9.37
C ASP A 567 -12.45 -33.15 -8.77
N VAL A 568 -13.11 -32.65 -7.71
CA VAL A 568 -12.73 -31.36 -7.09
C VAL A 568 -11.46 -31.54 -6.26
N ALA A 569 -10.45 -30.72 -6.53
CA ALA A 569 -9.16 -30.81 -5.85
C ALA A 569 -8.72 -29.50 -5.19
N VAL A 570 -8.18 -29.61 -3.98
CA VAL A 570 -7.33 -28.58 -3.38
C VAL A 570 -5.97 -29.17 -3.10
N GLN A 571 -4.95 -28.67 -3.78
CA GLN A 571 -3.59 -29.22 -3.70
C GLN A 571 -2.61 -28.11 -3.32
N LYS A 572 -1.73 -28.39 -2.36
CA LYS A 572 -0.63 -27.48 -2.01
C LYS A 572 0.25 -27.26 -3.24
N VAL A 573 0.56 -26.01 -3.56
CA VAL A 573 1.42 -25.66 -4.69
C VAL A 573 2.83 -25.44 -4.18
N THR A 574 3.74 -26.29 -4.63
CA THR A 574 5.18 -26.08 -4.42
C THR A 574 5.82 -25.70 -5.74
N TYR A 575 6.36 -24.49 -5.79
CA TYR A 575 7.11 -24.04 -6.96
C TYR A 575 8.52 -24.58 -6.89
N ALA A 576 8.98 -25.21 -7.98
CA ALA A 576 10.42 -25.39 -8.16
C ALA A 576 11.08 -24.01 -8.14
N VAL A 577 12.12 -23.85 -7.33
CA VAL A 577 12.99 -22.69 -7.42
C VAL A 577 13.67 -22.79 -8.78
N LEU A 578 13.23 -21.98 -9.75
CA LEU A 578 14.09 -21.71 -10.90
C LEU A 578 15.22 -20.86 -10.36
N GLU A 579 16.34 -21.52 -10.04
CA GLU A 579 17.62 -20.84 -10.01
C GLU A 579 17.81 -20.23 -11.39
N THR A 580 17.58 -18.93 -11.50
CA THR A 580 18.01 -18.16 -12.65
C THR A 580 19.54 -18.23 -12.66
N GLY A 581 20.08 -19.15 -13.46
CA GLY A 581 21.49 -19.29 -13.73
C GLY A 581 22.36 -19.35 -12.47
N ALA A 582 22.39 -20.50 -11.81
CA ALA A 582 23.65 -20.90 -11.21
C ALA A 582 24.62 -21.12 -12.38
N ASP A 583 25.31 -20.05 -12.80
CA ASP A 583 26.64 -20.24 -13.37
C ASP A 583 27.34 -21.18 -12.39
N SER A 584 27.88 -22.29 -12.89
CA SER A 584 28.60 -23.24 -12.06
C SER A 584 29.64 -22.46 -11.25
N LEU A 585 29.42 -22.35 -9.94
CA LEU A 585 30.32 -21.65 -9.04
C LEU A 585 31.72 -22.23 -9.23
N THR A 586 32.66 -21.40 -9.67
CA THR A 586 34.08 -21.76 -9.67
C THR A 586 34.66 -21.45 -8.31
N ASP A 587 35.83 -22.03 -8.00
CA ASP A 587 36.59 -21.62 -6.81
C ASP A 587 36.77 -20.09 -6.79
N GLY A 588 36.66 -19.52 -5.58
CA GLY A 588 36.77 -18.08 -5.39
C GLY A 588 38.18 -17.57 -5.73
N ASP A 589 38.24 -16.42 -6.40
CA ASP A 589 39.49 -15.76 -6.77
C ASP A 589 39.76 -14.60 -5.81
N ALA A 590 40.87 -14.70 -5.06
CA ALA A 590 41.24 -13.68 -4.07
C ALA A 590 41.54 -12.30 -4.68
N GLY A 591 42.04 -12.24 -5.92
CA GLY A 591 42.31 -10.97 -6.61
C GLY A 591 41.03 -10.27 -7.04
N ARG A 592 40.03 -11.02 -7.51
CA ARG A 592 38.68 -10.48 -7.74
C ARG A 592 38.01 -10.08 -6.43
N GLY A 593 38.17 -10.89 -5.38
CA GLY A 593 37.67 -10.60 -4.04
C GLY A 593 38.25 -9.32 -3.45
N GLU A 594 39.55 -9.09 -3.63
CA GLU A 594 40.22 -7.84 -3.24
C GLU A 594 39.60 -6.64 -3.96
N LYS A 595 39.40 -6.76 -5.27
CA LYS A 595 38.75 -5.70 -6.05
C LYS A 595 37.34 -5.41 -5.54
N ILE A 596 36.56 -6.44 -5.22
CA ILE A 596 35.22 -6.26 -4.66
C ILE A 596 35.29 -5.58 -3.29
N PHE A 597 36.23 -6.00 -2.44
CA PHE A 597 36.45 -5.45 -1.11
C PHE A 597 36.76 -3.95 -1.13
N HIS A 598 37.56 -3.49 -2.10
CA HIS A 598 37.99 -2.08 -2.19
C HIS A 598 37.13 -1.20 -3.10
N GLU A 599 36.67 -1.73 -4.23
CA GLU A 599 36.17 -0.91 -5.35
C GLU A 599 34.71 -1.16 -5.71
N HIS A 600 34.06 -2.21 -5.19
CA HIS A 600 32.69 -2.52 -5.60
C HIS A 600 31.74 -1.35 -5.29
N GLN A 601 30.97 -0.92 -6.29
CA GLN A 601 30.15 0.30 -6.23
C GLN A 601 29.26 0.37 -4.98
N VAL A 602 28.66 -0.77 -4.63
CA VAL A 602 27.73 -0.89 -3.49
C VAL A 602 28.35 -1.58 -2.28
N ALA A 603 28.83 -2.83 -2.41
CA ALA A 603 29.34 -3.63 -1.30
C ALA A 603 30.67 -3.20 -0.65
N ALA A 604 31.58 -2.51 -1.37
CA ALA A 604 32.99 -2.27 -0.99
C ALA A 604 33.27 -2.28 0.53
N CYS A 605 33.68 -3.44 1.03
CA CYS A 605 33.77 -3.77 2.45
C CYS A 605 34.70 -2.83 3.24
N ILE A 606 35.75 -2.32 2.59
CA ILE A 606 36.70 -1.34 3.17
C ILE A 606 35.99 -0.07 3.68
N ARG A 607 34.80 0.25 3.15
CA ARG A 607 34.04 1.45 3.55
C ARG A 607 33.50 1.37 4.97
N CYS A 608 33.21 0.15 5.43
CA CYS A 608 32.74 -0.08 6.80
C CYS A 608 33.83 -0.69 7.68
N HIS A 609 34.78 -1.42 7.11
CA HIS A 609 35.79 -2.17 7.85
C HIS A 609 37.19 -1.61 7.64
N MET A 610 37.97 -1.51 8.73
CA MET A 610 39.38 -1.17 8.64
C MET A 610 40.22 -2.39 8.20
N LEU A 611 41.21 -2.13 7.34
CA LEU A 611 42.26 -3.07 6.94
C LEU A 611 43.57 -2.29 6.74
N GLY A 612 44.64 -2.68 7.43
CA GLY A 612 45.95 -2.02 7.31
C GLY A 612 45.94 -0.53 7.68
N GLY A 613 45.04 -0.11 8.58
CA GLY A 613 44.86 1.28 8.97
C GLY A 613 44.08 2.15 7.97
N GLN A 614 43.53 1.57 6.90
CA GLN A 614 42.66 2.23 5.93
C GLN A 614 41.23 1.70 6.05
N GLY A 615 40.24 2.50 5.64
CA GLY A 615 38.82 2.11 5.65
C GLY A 615 37.97 2.82 6.70
N GLY A 616 36.73 2.38 6.85
CA GLY A 616 35.75 2.98 7.77
C GLY A 616 35.74 2.35 9.17
N PRO A 617 35.35 3.12 10.21
CA PRO A 617 35.28 2.64 11.58
C PRO A 617 33.89 2.08 11.95
N ILE A 618 33.03 1.78 10.98
CA ILE A 618 31.64 1.38 11.23
C ILE A 618 31.55 -0.06 11.73
N GLY A 619 32.28 -0.97 11.09
CA GLY A 619 32.39 -2.38 11.42
C GLY A 619 33.74 -2.71 12.07
N PRO A 620 33.89 -3.90 12.67
CA PRO A 620 35.14 -4.32 13.31
C PRO A 620 36.30 -4.39 12.29
N PRO A 621 37.56 -4.13 12.70
CA PRO A 621 38.71 -4.28 11.83
C PRO A 621 38.86 -5.73 11.35
N LEU A 622 39.27 -5.90 10.09
CA LEU A 622 39.41 -7.20 9.43
C LEU A 622 40.85 -7.70 9.34
N ASP A 623 41.82 -6.95 9.90
CA ASP A 623 43.18 -7.42 10.08
C ASP A 623 43.18 -8.78 10.82
N GLY A 624 43.88 -9.76 10.23
CA GLY A 624 43.97 -11.13 10.72
C GLY A 624 42.64 -11.87 10.92
N ILE A 625 41.57 -11.49 10.21
CA ILE A 625 40.26 -12.13 10.39
C ILE A 625 40.31 -13.64 10.14
N SER A 626 41.11 -14.10 9.17
CA SER A 626 41.26 -15.53 8.86
C SER A 626 41.98 -16.33 9.94
N ALA A 627 42.78 -15.67 10.79
CA ALA A 627 43.43 -16.29 11.94
C ALA A 627 42.53 -16.27 13.19
N ARG A 628 41.59 -15.32 13.27
CA ARG A 628 40.71 -15.12 14.43
C ARG A 628 39.37 -15.86 14.36
N LYS A 629 38.88 -16.14 13.15
CA LYS A 629 37.55 -16.74 12.91
C LYS A 629 37.63 -17.79 11.82
N ASP A 630 36.80 -18.82 11.92
CA ASP A 630 36.71 -19.85 10.89
C ASP A 630 35.90 -19.39 9.67
N ARG A 631 35.94 -20.21 8.61
CA ARG A 631 35.27 -19.93 7.35
C ARG A 631 33.75 -19.81 7.50
N ASP A 632 33.15 -20.63 8.36
CA ASP A 632 31.69 -20.68 8.53
C ASP A 632 31.19 -19.41 9.23
N TYR A 633 31.94 -18.91 10.22
CA TYR A 633 31.67 -17.63 10.86
C TYR A 633 31.72 -16.47 9.86
N ILE A 634 32.76 -16.41 9.02
CA ILE A 634 32.91 -15.33 8.02
C ILE A 634 31.79 -15.41 7.00
N TYR A 635 31.47 -16.61 6.51
CA TYR A 635 30.37 -16.83 5.57
C TYR A 635 29.03 -16.39 6.17
N GLN A 636 28.71 -16.84 7.38
CA GLN A 636 27.50 -16.45 8.11
C GLN A 636 27.43 -14.93 8.29
N SER A 637 28.54 -14.28 8.65
CA SER A 637 28.61 -12.82 8.80
C SER A 637 28.32 -12.07 7.49
N LEU A 638 28.61 -12.66 6.32
CA LEU A 638 28.29 -12.06 5.03
C LEU A 638 26.83 -12.31 4.62
N ILE A 639 26.29 -13.52 4.82
CA ILE A 639 24.94 -13.88 4.35
C ILE A 639 23.83 -13.54 5.35
N ASP A 640 24.14 -13.46 6.63
CA ASP A 640 23.24 -13.13 7.73
C ASP A 640 23.99 -12.40 8.85
N PRO A 641 24.42 -11.14 8.61
CA PRO A 641 25.17 -10.34 9.59
C PRO A 641 24.41 -10.08 10.90
N GLY A 642 23.09 -10.33 10.94
CA GLY A 642 22.27 -10.20 12.13
C GLY A 642 22.25 -11.46 13.01
N ALA A 643 22.69 -12.62 12.51
CA ALA A 643 22.66 -13.88 13.26
C ALA A 643 23.62 -13.88 14.45
N VAL A 644 24.81 -13.30 14.28
CA VAL A 644 25.83 -13.18 15.31
C VAL A 644 26.51 -11.81 15.17
N LEU A 645 26.31 -10.94 16.15
CA LEU A 645 27.03 -9.67 16.21
C LEU A 645 28.48 -9.93 16.63
N ALA A 646 29.42 -9.21 16.01
CA ALA A 646 30.83 -9.34 16.34
C ALA A 646 31.09 -8.96 17.81
N GLU A 647 32.00 -9.69 18.44
CA GLU A 647 32.38 -9.44 19.83
C GLU A 647 32.90 -8.01 20.01
N GLY A 648 32.31 -7.27 20.96
CA GLY A 648 32.64 -5.86 21.22
C GLY A 648 31.94 -4.85 20.30
N PHE A 649 31.02 -5.28 19.43
CA PHE A 649 30.23 -4.36 18.61
C PHE A 649 29.14 -3.66 19.45
N PRO A 650 29.07 -2.31 19.44
CA PRO A 650 28.23 -1.57 20.39
C PRO A 650 26.74 -1.53 20.03
N ALA A 651 26.34 -1.88 18.81
CA ALA A 651 24.95 -1.77 18.36
C ALA A 651 24.16 -3.06 18.58
N GLU A 652 22.86 -2.94 18.85
CA GLU A 652 21.94 -4.08 19.01
C GLU A 652 21.56 -4.77 17.69
N VAL A 653 21.85 -4.12 16.55
CA VAL A 653 21.57 -4.62 15.20
C VAL A 653 22.77 -4.31 14.30
N SER A 654 23.12 -5.25 13.42
CA SER A 654 24.19 -5.03 12.46
C SER A 654 23.75 -4.00 11.40
N PRO A 655 24.54 -2.93 11.16
CA PRO A 655 24.29 -1.98 10.07
C PRO A 655 24.70 -2.54 8.70
N MET A 656 25.37 -3.69 8.66
CA MET A 656 25.77 -4.37 7.44
C MET A 656 24.55 -5.08 6.83
N PRO A 657 24.15 -4.77 5.58
CA PRO A 657 23.12 -5.54 4.91
C PRO A 657 23.64 -6.96 4.60
N PRO A 658 22.78 -7.97 4.45
CA PRO A 658 23.19 -9.26 3.92
C PRO A 658 23.84 -9.10 2.55
N MET A 659 25.10 -9.51 2.41
CA MET A 659 25.88 -9.32 1.17
C MET A 659 25.28 -10.08 0.00
N GLY A 660 24.53 -11.16 0.23
CA GLY A 660 23.79 -11.86 -0.82
C GLY A 660 22.68 -11.02 -1.49
N VAL A 661 22.33 -9.86 -0.92
CA VAL A 661 21.47 -8.85 -1.57
C VAL A 661 22.27 -8.02 -2.57
N LEU A 662 23.56 -7.81 -2.34
CA LEU A 662 24.40 -6.86 -3.08
C LEU A 662 25.41 -7.52 -4.01
N LEU A 663 25.76 -8.78 -3.75
CA LEU A 663 26.76 -9.57 -4.46
C LEU A 663 26.14 -10.80 -5.09
N LYS A 664 26.59 -11.13 -6.30
CA LYS A 664 26.30 -12.41 -6.96
C LYS A 664 26.97 -13.56 -6.20
N PRO A 665 26.49 -14.81 -6.36
CA PRO A 665 27.11 -15.97 -5.72
C PRO A 665 28.62 -16.11 -5.96
N GLN A 666 29.11 -15.86 -7.18
CA GLN A 666 30.54 -15.90 -7.49
C GLN A 666 31.32 -14.75 -6.82
N GLU A 667 30.75 -13.55 -6.79
CA GLU A 667 31.38 -12.39 -6.12
C GLU A 667 31.51 -12.62 -4.62
N LEU A 668 30.51 -13.24 -4.00
CA LEU A 668 30.57 -13.66 -2.60
C LEU A 668 31.67 -14.71 -2.37
N ALA A 669 31.82 -15.68 -3.29
CA ALA A 669 32.89 -16.68 -3.22
C ALA A 669 34.28 -16.05 -3.38
N ASP A 670 34.43 -15.06 -4.27
CA ASP A 670 35.66 -14.31 -4.48
C ASP A 670 36.04 -13.48 -3.24
N VAL A 671 35.08 -12.77 -2.62
CA VAL A 671 35.31 -12.04 -1.35
C VAL A 671 35.71 -12.99 -0.22
N MET A 672 35.05 -14.14 -0.10
CA MET A 672 35.42 -15.17 0.86
C MET A 672 36.87 -15.66 0.65
N ALA A 673 37.30 -15.83 -0.60
CA ALA A 673 38.67 -16.21 -0.92
C ALA A 673 39.67 -15.13 -0.51
N TYR A 674 39.35 -13.84 -0.73
CA TYR A 674 40.20 -12.73 -0.29
C TYR A 674 40.29 -12.62 1.23
N LEU A 675 39.16 -12.68 1.95
CA LEU A 675 39.15 -12.62 3.41
C LEU A 675 39.96 -13.76 4.05
N ALA A 676 40.00 -14.93 3.41
CA ALA A 676 40.83 -16.06 3.84
C ALA A 676 42.36 -15.81 3.68
N THR A 677 42.77 -14.80 2.92
CA THR A 677 44.18 -14.39 2.79
C THR A 677 44.64 -13.42 3.88
N LEU A 678 43.71 -12.78 4.59
CA LEU A 678 43.98 -11.74 5.60
C LEU A 678 44.38 -12.39 6.94
N LYS A 679 45.68 -12.60 7.12
CA LYS A 679 46.30 -13.27 8.27
C LYS A 679 46.72 -12.32 9.38
#